data_AF-A0A8H7P2X1-F1
#
_entry.id   AF-A0A8H7P2X1-F1
#
_cell.length_a   1.000
_cell.length_b   1.000
_cell.length_c   1.000
_cell.angle_alpha   90.00
_cell.angle_beta   90.00
_cell.angle_gamma   90.00
#
_symmetry.space_group_name_H-M   'P 1'
#
loop_
_entity.id
_entity.type
_entity.pdbx_description
1 polymer ?
#
loop_
_entity_poly.entity_id
_entity_poly.type
_entity_poly.pdbx_seq_one_letter_code
_entity_poly.pdbx_strand_id
1 'polypeptide(L)'
;MDKDNRDDFTFAKLSDLKLPVTFRISQLEGTRKAHTYTELLEKPELRFHGVQQSPELSDLYVTCQLVADNKPLTIPFRTSHKAFKKDYTWNEWITLPIRYCDLPLNAQVTFTVWDIAGPRSAIPVGGSTFRLFGKKWSLRRGKHRLLLWPDREADGSIETTTPSKVDTKDEMGRLEKLVKKYERGDMPKSDWLDSMAFRKMAEIHAAETEKSENLFLYIDLPRFDFPVIFSEPEASNVASTSAVLPQPATPALVVQPASFATDAGLWQVVDPDVARENPVEDKHRRLVRSHRSSPYDRELKPNAKIRDELSEILNYAPSQPLTSEEKDLIWKFRFYLTRDRRGLTKFLKSVTWRDPSEVKQAVEELLPQWTEIDTDDALELLGPSTVDSRVRAFAVKQLNRADDDLVQALKFESVASDQRSSRSTSSAISYDDSGLADFLIVRAVRNTILGNRFHWYLMVEIAMEDQIIAKMYGRVVFKFMSKLLESEGGVERRDLMRRQGELVETLAKRARDLRTSKDPRPKKIEKLRAFLADSKNNLASMPPLPLPLNARVQVTGIVAEKSSVFKSNMFPMLLYFQCADGGEYPLIFKDGDDMRQDQLVIQLFTLMDRLLRKENLDLKLSPYDVLATGPSQGMAQFIPSKTIAAIVSEYGTLLNYLRAHYPDEGSVGTFGVEPGVIDTFVKSCAGYCVVTYLLGVGDRHLDNLLLAPDGWSPWHFLH
;
A
#
# COMPACT_ATOMS: atom_id res chain seq x y z
N MET A 1 22.35 36.91 31.19
CA MET A 1 22.40 36.65 29.74
C MET A 1 23.87 36.54 29.38
N ASP A 2 24.34 35.31 29.27
CA ASP A 2 25.72 35.00 28.87
C ASP A 2 25.96 35.42 27.42
N LYS A 3 27.14 35.97 27.19
CA LYS A 3 27.58 36.61 25.94
C LYS A 3 28.21 35.64 24.94
N ASP A 4 28.05 34.32 25.13
CA ASP A 4 28.87 33.30 24.46
C ASP A 4 28.11 32.28 23.59
N ASN A 5 26.87 32.54 23.16
CA ASN A 5 26.23 31.68 22.15
C ASN A 5 26.09 32.43 20.81
N ARG A 6 27.10 32.26 19.94
CA ARG A 6 27.02 32.67 18.52
C ARG A 6 26.26 31.59 17.74
N ASP A 7 25.08 32.01 17.25
CA ASP A 7 24.42 31.58 16.01
C ASP A 7 23.47 30.36 16.00
N ASP A 8 22.58 30.23 16.99
CA ASP A 8 21.29 29.56 16.75
C ASP A 8 20.24 30.59 16.31
N PHE A 9 20.04 30.74 14.99
CA PHE A 9 18.96 31.55 14.44
C PHE A 9 17.64 30.75 14.46
N THR A 10 16.80 31.02 15.45
CA THR A 10 15.44 30.45 15.51
C THR A 10 14.46 31.30 14.69
N PHE A 11 13.78 30.67 13.72
CA PHE A 11 12.72 31.27 12.91
C PHE A 11 11.56 30.29 12.73
N ALA A 12 10.36 30.81 12.48
CA ALA A 12 9.19 30.00 12.16
C ALA A 12 8.88 30.08 10.66
N LYS A 13 8.46 28.97 10.06
CA LYS A 13 7.96 28.96 8.68
C LYS A 13 6.53 29.53 8.64
N LEU A 14 6.22 30.31 7.61
CA LEU A 14 4.87 30.85 7.40
C LEU A 14 3.83 29.73 7.23
N SER A 15 4.21 28.61 6.60
CA SER A 15 3.36 27.42 6.41
C SER A 15 2.79 26.87 7.72
N ASP A 16 3.51 27.06 8.83
CA ASP A 16 3.15 26.51 10.13
C ASP A 16 2.20 27.45 10.90
N LEU A 17 2.06 28.70 10.45
CA LEU A 17 1.25 29.73 11.09
C LEU A 17 -0.21 29.69 10.62
N LYS A 18 -1.01 28.84 11.27
CA LYS A 18 -2.45 28.62 10.95
C LYS A 18 -3.40 29.70 11.49
N LEU A 19 -2.88 30.82 11.99
CA LEU A 19 -3.69 31.91 12.54
C LEU A 19 -4.26 32.82 11.44
N PRO A 20 -5.45 33.44 11.64
CA PRO A 20 -5.97 34.43 10.72
C PRO A 20 -5.12 35.70 10.70
N VAL A 21 -5.07 36.37 9.56
CA VAL A 21 -4.35 37.64 9.41
C VAL A 21 -5.06 38.70 10.24
N THR A 22 -4.34 39.22 11.24
CA THR A 22 -4.86 40.23 12.16
C THR A 22 -3.94 41.44 12.23
N PHE A 23 -4.51 42.62 12.45
CA PHE A 23 -3.77 43.85 12.74
C PHE A 23 -4.68 44.86 13.42
N ARG A 24 -4.09 45.82 14.13
CA ARG A 24 -4.81 46.89 14.82
C ARG A 24 -4.65 48.20 14.08
N ILE A 25 -5.76 48.88 13.78
CA ILE A 25 -5.73 50.29 13.37
C ILE A 25 -5.71 51.14 14.64
N SER A 26 -4.62 51.87 14.86
CA SER A 26 -4.37 52.59 16.11
C SER A 26 -4.90 54.02 16.04
N GLN A 27 -4.22 54.91 15.32
CA GLN A 27 -4.58 56.33 15.24
C GLN A 27 -4.17 56.96 13.91
N LEU A 28 -4.78 58.10 13.58
CA LEU A 28 -4.40 58.98 12.47
C LEU A 28 -3.82 60.27 13.05
N GLU A 29 -2.66 60.65 12.53
CA GLU A 29 -1.98 61.91 12.88
C GLU A 29 -1.82 62.80 11.65
N GLY A 30 -1.79 64.10 11.91
CA GLY A 30 -1.63 65.16 10.90
C GLY A 30 -2.81 66.13 10.92
N THR A 31 -2.57 67.31 10.36
CA THR A 31 -3.55 68.40 10.34
C THR A 31 -4.31 68.40 9.01
N ARG A 32 -5.65 68.40 9.08
CA ARG A 32 -6.49 68.55 7.89
C ARG A 32 -6.82 70.02 7.72
N LYS A 33 -6.35 70.64 6.64
CA LYS A 33 -6.66 72.05 6.32
C LYS A 33 -8.08 72.15 5.80
N ALA A 34 -8.85 73.10 6.32
CA ALA A 34 -10.17 73.43 5.80
C ALA A 34 -10.06 74.06 4.40
N HIS A 35 -11.08 73.84 3.57
CA HIS A 35 -11.11 74.39 2.21
C HIS A 35 -11.19 75.92 2.24
N THR A 36 -10.49 76.57 1.32
CA THR A 36 -10.48 78.03 1.26
C THR A 36 -11.84 78.57 0.83
N TYR A 37 -12.17 79.81 1.21
CA TYR A 37 -13.45 80.42 0.86
C TYR A 37 -13.68 80.48 -0.66
N THR A 38 -12.61 80.67 -1.43
CA THR A 38 -12.60 80.61 -2.90
C THR A 38 -12.97 79.23 -3.45
N GLU A 39 -12.43 78.15 -2.88
CA GLU A 39 -12.77 76.77 -3.28
C GLU A 39 -14.24 76.43 -2.97
N LEU A 40 -14.77 76.91 -1.84
CA LEU A 40 -16.17 76.72 -1.45
C LEU A 40 -17.17 77.48 -2.33
N LEU A 41 -16.72 78.54 -3.02
CA LEU A 41 -17.52 79.29 -3.97
C LEU A 41 -17.58 78.60 -5.33
N GLU A 42 -16.47 78.03 -5.78
CA GLU A 42 -16.39 77.27 -7.04
C GLU A 42 -17.08 75.90 -6.93
N LYS A 43 -16.99 75.24 -5.76
CA LYS A 43 -17.60 73.94 -5.48
C LYS A 43 -18.40 73.98 -4.19
N PRO A 44 -19.72 74.29 -4.27
CA PRO A 44 -20.57 74.36 -3.09
C PRO A 44 -20.68 73.04 -2.31
N GLU A 45 -20.46 71.89 -2.94
CA GLU A 45 -20.48 70.58 -2.27
C GLU A 45 -19.42 70.43 -1.16
N LEU A 46 -18.29 71.15 -1.27
CA LEU A 46 -17.20 71.08 -0.28
C LEU A 46 -17.61 71.58 1.10
N ARG A 47 -18.71 72.34 1.20
CA ARG A 47 -19.30 72.77 2.48
C ARG A 47 -19.80 71.60 3.33
N PHE A 48 -20.08 70.46 2.69
CA PHE A 48 -20.59 69.28 3.37
C PHE A 48 -19.50 68.31 3.84
N HIS A 49 -18.23 68.59 3.54
CA HIS A 49 -17.11 67.79 4.05
C HIS A 49 -17.00 67.91 5.57
N GLY A 50 -16.66 66.82 6.26
CA GLY A 50 -16.57 66.79 7.71
C GLY A 50 -15.60 67.83 8.29
N VAL A 51 -14.52 68.15 7.55
CA VAL A 51 -13.53 69.20 7.91
C VAL A 51 -14.15 70.59 7.96
N GLN A 52 -15.21 70.84 7.19
CA GLN A 52 -15.86 72.14 7.09
C GLN A 52 -17.05 72.28 8.05
N GLN A 53 -17.69 71.16 8.41
CA GLN A 53 -18.88 71.13 9.27
C GLN A 53 -18.58 71.07 10.77
N SER A 54 -17.49 70.39 11.16
CA SER A 54 -17.16 70.17 12.57
C SER A 54 -15.98 71.05 13.00
N PRO A 55 -16.12 71.88 14.05
CA PRO A 55 -15.07 72.79 14.49
C PRO A 55 -13.88 72.10 15.18
N GLU A 56 -14.00 70.81 15.55
CA GLU A 56 -12.96 70.05 16.25
C GLU A 56 -12.39 68.89 15.42
N LEU A 57 -13.18 67.87 15.07
CA LEU A 57 -12.76 66.70 14.26
C LEU A 57 -13.91 66.17 13.39
N SER A 58 -13.59 65.61 12.23
CA SER A 58 -14.56 65.01 11.28
C SER A 58 -14.83 63.53 11.58
N ASP A 59 -16.02 63.03 11.27
CA ASP A 59 -16.30 61.59 11.39
C ASP A 59 -15.62 60.79 10.26
N LEU A 60 -14.58 60.02 10.62
CA LEU A 60 -13.76 59.24 9.71
C LEU A 60 -13.96 57.72 9.91
N TYR A 61 -13.83 56.96 8.82
CA TYR A 61 -13.67 55.52 8.90
C TYR A 61 -12.58 55.02 7.96
N VAL A 62 -11.99 53.86 8.28
CA VAL A 62 -10.95 53.24 7.46
C VAL A 62 -11.51 52.00 6.80
N THR A 63 -11.23 51.83 5.51
CA THR A 63 -11.40 50.56 4.82
C THR A 63 -10.05 49.91 4.58
N CYS A 64 -9.96 48.61 4.80
CA CYS A 64 -8.76 47.85 4.48
C CYS A 64 -9.07 46.56 3.72
N GLN A 65 -8.22 46.21 2.75
CA GLN A 65 -8.38 45.02 1.92
C GLN A 65 -7.04 44.36 1.67
N LEU A 66 -7.01 43.03 1.67
CA LEU A 66 -5.82 42.28 1.31
C LEU A 66 -5.77 42.06 -0.21
N VAL A 67 -4.64 42.37 -0.83
CA VAL A 67 -4.41 42.29 -2.27
C VAL A 67 -3.09 41.55 -2.52
N ALA A 68 -3.07 40.69 -3.54
CA ALA A 68 -1.87 40.04 -4.07
C ALA A 68 -2.00 39.91 -5.60
N ASP A 69 -0.90 40.04 -6.34
CA ASP A 69 -0.91 39.99 -7.82
C ASP A 69 -1.96 40.90 -8.48
N ASN A 70 -2.12 42.12 -7.95
CA ASN A 70 -3.14 43.09 -8.37
C ASN A 70 -4.59 42.59 -8.26
N LYS A 71 -4.84 41.53 -7.48
CA LYS A 71 -6.18 40.96 -7.23
C LYS A 71 -6.52 41.00 -5.74
N PRO A 72 -7.76 41.39 -5.39
CA PRO A 72 -8.20 41.32 -4.01
C PRO A 72 -8.34 39.86 -3.55
N LEU A 73 -7.69 39.51 -2.43
CA LEU A 73 -7.81 38.21 -1.79
C LEU A 73 -8.98 38.15 -0.80
N THR A 74 -9.42 39.31 -0.30
CA THR A 74 -10.54 39.43 0.65
C THR A 74 -11.54 40.48 0.19
N ILE A 75 -12.75 40.43 0.75
CA ILE A 75 -13.67 41.59 0.70
C ILE A 75 -13.08 42.77 1.49
N PRO A 76 -13.41 44.03 1.14
CA PRO A 76 -13.00 45.19 1.93
C PRO A 76 -13.62 45.14 3.33
N PHE A 77 -12.79 45.27 4.36
CA PHE A 77 -13.23 45.42 5.74
C PHE A 77 -13.36 46.90 6.07
N ARG A 78 -14.39 47.29 6.85
CA ARG A 78 -14.63 48.67 7.29
C ARG A 78 -14.57 48.73 8.81
N THR A 79 -13.85 49.71 9.35
CA THR A 79 -13.82 49.96 10.81
C THR A 79 -15.20 50.35 11.35
N SER A 80 -15.41 50.11 12.64
CA SER A 80 -16.58 50.62 13.36
C SER A 80 -16.69 52.15 13.25
N HIS A 81 -17.93 52.64 13.24
CA HIS A 81 -18.19 54.08 13.29
C HIS A 81 -17.84 54.63 14.67
N LYS A 82 -17.04 55.70 14.72
CA LYS A 82 -16.66 56.41 15.95
C LYS A 82 -16.71 57.91 15.74
N ALA A 83 -17.28 58.61 16.72
CA ALA A 83 -17.23 60.07 16.79
C ALA A 83 -15.97 60.50 17.54
N PHE A 84 -15.13 61.32 16.91
CA PHE A 84 -13.85 61.75 17.46
C PHE A 84 -14.00 63.05 18.24
N LYS A 85 -13.45 63.12 19.45
CA LYS A 85 -13.58 64.29 20.35
C LYS A 85 -12.29 65.06 20.59
N LYS A 86 -11.15 64.37 20.61
CA LYS A 86 -9.83 64.96 20.95
C LYS A 86 -8.78 64.62 19.91
N ASP A 87 -8.79 63.38 19.45
CA ASP A 87 -7.82 62.79 18.54
C ASP A 87 -8.47 61.67 17.70
N TYR A 88 -7.89 61.38 16.52
CA TYR A 88 -8.35 60.30 15.65
C TYR A 88 -7.83 58.93 16.09
N THR A 89 -8.34 58.40 17.20
CA THR A 89 -7.98 57.08 17.75
C THR A 89 -9.07 56.03 17.51
N TRP A 90 -8.77 55.01 16.71
CA TRP A 90 -9.65 53.82 16.54
C TRP A 90 -9.32 52.74 17.57
N ASN A 91 -8.04 52.40 17.73
CA ASN A 91 -7.57 51.28 18.56
C ASN A 91 -8.39 49.98 18.35
N GLU A 92 -8.68 49.63 17.10
CA GLU A 92 -9.56 48.52 16.71
C GLU A 92 -8.76 47.38 16.05
N TRP A 93 -8.91 46.15 16.57
CA TRP A 93 -8.33 44.96 15.97
C TRP A 93 -9.21 44.42 14.84
N ILE A 94 -8.61 44.22 13.68
CA ILE A 94 -9.25 43.70 12.47
C ILE A 94 -8.71 42.31 12.21
N THR A 95 -9.63 41.38 11.90
CA THR A 95 -9.33 40.00 11.53
C THR A 95 -9.86 39.72 10.13
N LEU A 96 -8.97 39.39 9.21
CA LEU A 96 -9.34 39.05 7.83
C LEU A 96 -9.61 37.54 7.70
N PRO A 97 -10.51 37.11 6.80
CA PRO A 97 -10.91 35.71 6.62
C PRO A 97 -9.90 34.89 5.81
N ILE A 98 -8.61 35.07 6.09
CA ILE A 98 -7.50 34.37 5.45
C ILE A 98 -6.40 34.10 6.49
N ARG A 99 -5.74 32.95 6.41
CA ARG A 99 -4.68 32.58 7.36
C ARG A 99 -3.32 33.05 6.87
N TYR A 100 -2.38 33.25 7.78
CA TYR A 100 -1.01 33.61 7.43
C TYR A 100 -0.34 32.56 6.53
N CYS A 101 -0.59 31.27 6.74
CA CYS A 101 -0.05 30.18 5.91
C CYS A 101 -0.51 30.19 4.45
N ASP A 102 -1.62 30.87 4.13
CA ASP A 102 -2.18 30.93 2.78
C ASP A 102 -1.74 32.21 2.04
N LEU A 103 -0.94 33.08 2.67
CA LEU A 103 -0.51 34.34 2.09
C LEU A 103 0.62 34.16 1.06
N PRO A 104 0.48 34.72 -0.16
CA PRO A 104 1.61 34.80 -1.09
C PRO A 104 2.64 35.85 -0.64
N LEU A 105 3.89 35.72 -1.10
CA LEU A 105 5.01 36.59 -0.71
C LEU A 105 4.78 38.07 -1.03
N ASN A 106 4.01 38.37 -2.08
CA ASN A 106 3.70 39.72 -2.51
C ASN A 106 2.43 40.31 -1.87
N ALA A 107 1.88 39.67 -0.84
CA ALA A 107 0.67 40.14 -0.16
C ALA A 107 0.83 41.56 0.42
N GLN A 108 -0.15 42.42 0.11
CA GLN A 108 -0.23 43.81 0.54
C GLN A 108 -1.60 44.08 1.16
N VAL A 109 -1.65 44.98 2.14
CA VAL A 109 -2.90 45.50 2.71
C VAL A 109 -3.06 46.94 2.26
N THR A 110 -4.17 47.23 1.60
CA THR A 110 -4.58 48.60 1.27
C THR A 110 -5.32 49.20 2.44
N PHE A 111 -5.09 50.49 2.70
CA PHE A 111 -5.78 51.29 3.71
C PHE A 111 -6.27 52.57 3.06
N THR A 112 -7.57 52.82 3.09
CA THR A 112 -8.16 54.08 2.64
C THR A 112 -8.94 54.70 3.78
N VAL A 113 -8.62 55.93 4.13
CA VAL A 113 -9.37 56.72 5.12
C VAL A 113 -10.42 57.53 4.39
N TRP A 114 -11.65 57.48 4.87
CA TRP A 114 -12.83 58.09 4.25
C TRP A 114 -13.43 59.16 5.14
N ASP A 115 -13.77 60.30 4.54
CA ASP A 115 -14.58 61.37 5.14
C ASP A 115 -16.02 61.25 4.66
N ILE A 116 -16.97 61.45 5.56
CA ILE A 116 -18.40 61.40 5.28
C ILE A 116 -18.83 62.79 4.81
N ALA A 117 -18.77 63.01 3.49
CA ALA A 117 -19.11 64.30 2.87
C ALA A 117 -20.62 64.52 2.68
N GLY A 118 -21.46 63.52 2.98
CA GLY A 118 -22.93 63.66 2.93
C GLY A 118 -23.68 62.32 2.98
N PRO A 119 -25.01 62.33 2.87
CA PRO A 119 -25.82 61.11 2.86
C PRO A 119 -25.41 60.19 1.70
N ARG A 120 -24.82 59.03 2.03
CA ARG A 120 -24.27 58.05 1.06
C ARG A 120 -23.11 58.55 0.20
N SER A 121 -22.47 59.66 0.56
CA SER A 121 -21.28 60.17 -0.11
C SER A 121 -20.08 60.10 0.83
N ALA A 122 -19.07 59.34 0.43
CA ALA A 122 -17.80 59.25 1.14
C ALA A 122 -16.66 59.59 0.18
N ILE A 123 -15.71 60.38 0.63
CA ILE A 123 -14.59 60.87 -0.17
C ILE A 123 -13.28 60.41 0.48
N PRO A 124 -12.29 59.92 -0.30
CA PRO A 124 -11.03 59.49 0.25
C PRO A 124 -10.27 60.68 0.81
N VAL A 125 -9.96 60.65 2.11
CA VAL A 125 -9.01 61.57 2.74
C VAL A 125 -7.60 61.23 2.30
N GLY A 126 -7.32 59.93 2.19
CA GLY A 126 -6.09 59.44 1.63
C GLY A 126 -5.90 57.93 1.78
N GLY A 127 -5.04 57.42 0.91
CA GLY A 127 -4.80 55.99 0.71
C GLY A 127 -3.34 55.62 0.96
N SER A 128 -3.13 54.40 1.44
CA SER A 128 -1.80 53.83 1.63
C SER A 128 -1.81 52.32 1.39
N THR A 129 -0.80 51.84 0.68
CA THR A 129 -0.57 50.42 0.42
C THR A 129 0.63 49.90 1.23
N PHE A 130 0.40 48.87 2.04
CA PHE A 130 1.38 48.30 2.97
C PHE A 130 1.73 46.85 2.65
N ARG A 131 3.00 46.57 2.37
CA ARG A 131 3.49 45.20 2.11
C ARG A 131 3.68 44.43 3.42
N LEU A 132 3.04 43.27 3.56
CA LEU A 132 3.13 42.43 4.76
C LEU A 132 4.53 41.84 4.96
N PHE A 133 5.26 41.56 3.88
CA PHE A 133 6.61 41.01 3.93
C PHE A 133 7.70 42.08 3.72
N GLY A 134 8.82 41.92 4.42
CA GLY A 134 10.01 42.76 4.31
C GLY A 134 10.99 42.31 3.22
N LYS A 135 12.11 43.04 3.06
CA LYS A 135 13.18 42.72 2.10
C LYS A 135 13.87 41.37 2.34
N LYS A 136 13.72 40.78 3.53
CA LYS A 136 14.28 39.46 3.91
C LYS A 136 13.21 38.36 3.93
N TRP A 137 12.09 38.56 3.22
CA TRP A 137 10.93 37.65 3.21
C TRP A 137 10.34 37.34 4.59
N SER A 138 10.63 38.19 5.57
CA SER A 138 10.10 38.08 6.91
C SER A 138 8.79 38.85 7.04
N LEU A 139 7.84 38.26 7.76
CA LEU A 139 6.59 38.91 8.09
C LEU A 139 6.87 40.14 8.98
N ARG A 140 6.31 41.29 8.61
CA ARG A 140 6.41 42.52 9.42
C ARG A 140 5.60 42.37 10.70
N ARG A 141 6.09 42.97 11.79
CA ARG A 141 5.52 42.87 13.14
C ARG A 141 5.64 44.19 13.89
N GLY A 142 4.74 44.41 14.85
CA GLY A 142 4.71 45.61 15.69
C GLY A 142 4.19 46.86 14.98
N LYS A 143 4.56 48.03 15.51
CA LYS A 143 3.97 49.32 15.11
C LYS A 143 4.58 49.85 13.81
N HIS A 144 3.71 50.32 12.92
CA HIS A 144 4.06 50.91 11.64
C HIS A 144 3.33 52.24 11.41
N ARG A 145 4.10 53.26 11.05
CA ARG A 145 3.60 54.54 10.50
C ARG A 145 3.49 54.41 8.99
N LEU A 146 2.31 54.73 8.45
CA LEU A 146 1.99 54.67 7.03
C LEU A 146 1.70 56.09 6.54
N LEU A 147 2.39 56.54 5.50
CA LEU A 147 2.07 57.81 4.83
C LEU A 147 0.76 57.67 4.06
N LEU A 148 -0.21 58.54 4.32
CA LEU A 148 -1.44 58.64 3.53
C LEU A 148 -1.24 59.63 2.39
N TRP A 149 -1.59 59.21 1.18
CA TRP A 149 -1.57 60.05 0.00
C TRP A 149 -2.88 60.82 -0.09
N PRO A 150 -2.88 62.16 0.02
CA PRO A 150 -4.09 62.96 0.06
C PRO A 150 -4.99 62.74 -1.15
N ASP A 151 -6.30 62.70 -0.92
CA ASP A 151 -7.36 62.63 -1.95
C ASP A 151 -7.24 61.45 -2.94
N ARG A 152 -6.55 60.37 -2.53
CA ARG A 152 -6.36 59.16 -3.34
C ARG A 152 -6.80 57.91 -2.59
N GLU A 153 -7.42 56.98 -3.30
CA GLU A 153 -7.65 55.63 -2.78
C GLU A 153 -6.39 54.78 -2.86
N ALA A 154 -6.24 53.83 -1.95
CA ALA A 154 -5.16 52.87 -2.02
C ALA A 154 -5.37 51.90 -3.19
N ASP A 155 -4.41 51.87 -4.12
CA ASP A 155 -4.50 51.13 -5.38
C ASP A 155 -4.14 49.64 -5.26
N GLY A 156 -3.34 49.25 -4.26
CA GLY A 156 -2.96 47.86 -4.02
C GLY A 156 -2.12 47.22 -5.11
N SER A 157 -1.61 48.01 -6.06
CA SER A 157 -0.85 47.51 -7.20
C SER A 157 0.60 47.13 -6.80
N ILE A 158 1.26 46.29 -7.60
CA ILE A 158 2.66 45.89 -7.37
C ILE A 158 3.57 47.13 -7.38
N GLU A 159 3.37 48.02 -8.35
CA GLU A 159 4.00 49.34 -8.46
C GLU A 159 3.05 50.43 -7.93
N THR A 160 2.74 50.32 -6.63
CA THR A 160 1.77 51.20 -5.97
C THR A 160 2.10 52.68 -6.14
N THR A 161 1.09 53.44 -6.56
CA THR A 161 1.09 54.90 -6.60
C THR A 161 0.86 55.51 -5.21
N THR A 162 0.52 54.67 -4.22
CA THR A 162 0.25 55.03 -2.82
C THR A 162 1.15 54.26 -1.83
N PRO A 163 2.50 54.28 -1.97
CA PRO A 163 3.36 53.51 -1.10
C PRO A 163 3.31 54.01 0.35
N SER A 164 3.18 53.08 1.30
CA SER A 164 3.19 53.37 2.75
C SER A 164 4.49 53.98 3.28
N LYS A 165 5.59 53.89 2.53
CA LYS A 165 6.90 54.44 2.91
C LYS A 165 7.54 55.17 1.73
N VAL A 166 7.94 56.41 1.97
CA VAL A 166 8.78 57.22 1.08
C VAL A 166 10.13 57.43 1.77
N ASP A 167 11.23 57.45 1.02
CA ASP A 167 12.60 57.63 1.56
C ASP A 167 12.87 59.10 1.96
N THR A 168 12.01 59.69 2.79
CA THR A 168 12.28 60.99 3.42
C THR A 168 13.22 60.80 4.62
N LYS A 169 14.32 61.58 4.66
CA LYS A 169 15.30 61.56 5.76
C LYS A 169 14.82 62.40 6.95
N ASP A 170 13.63 62.11 7.45
CA ASP A 170 13.06 62.85 8.58
C ASP A 170 13.65 62.34 9.90
N GLU A 171 13.86 63.22 10.89
CA GLU A 171 14.30 62.82 12.23
C GLU A 171 13.34 61.81 12.86
N MET A 172 12.04 61.92 12.56
CA MET A 172 11.01 60.97 12.95
C MET A 172 11.25 59.56 12.39
N GLY A 173 11.68 59.46 11.12
CA GLY A 173 12.02 58.18 10.49
C GLY A 173 13.28 57.54 11.11
N ARG A 174 14.22 58.35 11.59
CA ARG A 174 15.40 57.88 12.35
C ARG A 174 15.00 57.36 13.72
N LEU A 175 14.16 58.08 14.46
CA LEU A 175 13.67 57.68 15.77
C LEU A 175 12.88 56.36 15.70
N GLU A 176 12.03 56.18 14.69
CA GLU A 176 11.34 54.90 14.47
C GLU A 176 12.28 53.71 14.26
N LYS A 177 13.37 53.91 13.51
CA LYS A 177 14.37 52.84 13.29
C LYS A 177 15.04 52.47 14.61
N LEU A 178 15.23 53.44 15.51
CA LEU A 178 15.78 53.22 16.85
C LEU A 178 14.77 52.52 17.77
N VAL A 179 13.49 52.93 17.78
CA VAL A 179 12.43 52.20 18.52
C VAL A 179 12.33 50.76 18.05
N LYS A 180 12.33 50.50 16.75
CA LYS A 180 12.28 49.14 16.21
C LYS A 180 13.52 48.30 16.55
N LYS A 181 14.67 48.93 16.80
CA LYS A 181 15.88 48.26 17.32
C LYS A 181 15.75 47.99 18.82
N TYR A 182 15.25 48.95 19.59
CA TYR A 182 14.98 48.81 21.03
C TYR A 182 13.98 47.68 21.29
N GLU A 183 12.86 47.69 20.58
CA GLU A 183 11.80 46.67 20.70
C GLU A 183 12.26 45.28 20.23
N ARG A 184 13.23 45.20 19.31
CA ARG A 184 13.85 43.92 18.89
C ARG A 184 14.85 43.39 19.94
N GLY A 185 15.24 44.19 20.92
CA GLY A 185 16.27 43.83 21.90
C GLY A 185 17.71 44.06 21.41
N ASP A 186 17.89 44.77 20.29
CA ASP A 186 19.23 45.11 19.76
C ASP A 186 19.91 46.21 20.60
N MET A 187 19.17 46.87 21.50
CA MET A 187 19.68 47.92 22.38
C MET A 187 19.45 47.53 23.85
N PRO A 188 20.42 47.79 24.74
CA PRO A 188 20.28 47.50 26.17
C PRO A 188 19.18 48.37 26.79
N LYS A 189 18.35 47.76 27.65
CA LYS A 189 17.27 48.46 28.37
C LYS A 189 17.82 49.13 29.64
N SER A 190 17.37 50.34 29.92
CA SER A 190 17.68 51.07 31.14
C SER A 190 16.48 51.93 31.53
N ASP A 191 15.72 51.48 32.54
CA ASP A 191 14.38 52.02 32.82
C ASP A 191 14.32 53.54 33.00
N TRP A 192 15.34 54.14 33.63
CA TRP A 192 15.39 55.59 33.84
C TRP A 192 15.77 56.38 32.57
N LEU A 193 16.77 55.89 31.80
CA LEU A 193 17.16 56.49 30.53
C LEU A 193 16.08 56.32 29.47
N ASP A 194 15.45 55.16 29.43
CA ASP A 194 14.37 54.82 28.51
C ASP A 194 13.16 55.72 28.78
N SER A 195 12.80 55.93 30.04
CA SER A 195 11.72 56.86 30.42
C SER A 195 12.00 58.30 29.95
N MET A 196 13.25 58.78 30.10
CA MET A 196 13.65 60.10 29.61
C MET A 196 13.70 60.16 28.08
N ALA A 197 14.20 59.11 27.43
CA ALA A 197 14.30 59.00 25.98
C ALA A 197 12.90 58.97 25.34
N PHE A 198 11.98 58.16 25.85
CA PHE A 198 10.60 58.11 25.36
C PHE A 198 9.87 59.45 25.56
N ARG A 199 10.10 60.16 26.66
CA ARG A 199 9.56 61.50 26.87
C ARG A 199 10.10 62.50 25.85
N LYS A 200 11.42 62.52 25.62
CA LYS A 200 12.05 63.37 24.59
C LYS A 200 11.61 63.01 23.19
N MET A 201 11.42 61.73 22.91
CA MET A 201 10.89 61.25 21.64
C MET A 201 9.46 61.72 21.41
N ALA A 202 8.61 61.72 22.44
CA ALA A 202 7.25 62.27 22.35
C ALA A 202 7.26 63.79 22.09
N GLU A 203 8.19 64.53 22.73
CA GLU A 203 8.38 65.97 22.47
C GLU A 203 8.82 66.24 21.01
N ILE A 204 9.80 65.48 20.51
CA ILE A 204 10.26 65.60 19.11
C ILE A 204 9.15 65.19 18.14
N HIS A 205 8.39 64.14 18.46
CA HIS A 205 7.28 63.65 17.65
C HIS A 205 6.14 64.68 17.55
N ALA A 206 5.79 65.35 18.66
CA ALA A 206 4.84 66.45 18.65
C ALA A 206 5.34 67.62 17.79
N ALA A 207 6.60 68.05 17.99
CA ALA A 207 7.20 69.15 17.25
C ALA A 207 7.33 68.88 15.74
N GLU A 208 7.57 67.63 15.34
CA GLU A 208 7.69 67.27 13.93
C GLU A 208 6.31 67.07 13.27
N THR A 209 5.31 66.62 14.04
CA THR A 209 3.92 66.51 13.58
C THR A 209 3.32 67.90 13.33
N GLU A 210 3.67 68.91 14.13
CA GLU A 210 3.27 70.31 13.89
C GLU A 210 3.90 70.92 12.64
N LYS A 211 5.10 70.46 12.25
CA LYS A 211 5.81 70.96 11.05
C LYS A 211 5.39 70.26 9.75
N SER A 212 4.82 69.06 9.84
CA SER A 212 4.49 68.26 8.67
C SER A 212 3.04 68.49 8.23
N GLU A 213 2.83 68.72 6.94
CA GLU A 213 1.49 68.77 6.34
C GLU A 213 0.98 67.36 5.93
N ASN A 214 1.77 66.32 6.19
CA ASN A 214 1.44 64.95 5.78
C ASN A 214 0.54 64.26 6.80
N LEU A 215 -0.37 63.42 6.31
CA LEU A 215 -1.21 62.56 7.12
C LEU A 215 -0.56 61.18 7.30
N PHE A 216 -0.56 60.67 8.53
CA PHE A 216 0.03 59.38 8.86
C PHE A 216 -0.94 58.47 9.60
N LEU A 217 -1.17 57.26 9.07
CA LEU A 217 -1.95 56.21 9.72
C LEU A 217 -1.04 55.26 10.49
N TYR A 218 -1.33 55.01 11.76
CA TYR A 218 -0.60 54.06 12.60
C TYR A 218 -1.32 52.73 12.70
N ILE A 219 -0.63 51.66 12.34
CA ILE A 219 -1.11 50.28 12.48
C ILE A 219 -0.19 49.49 13.41
N ASP A 220 -0.71 48.44 14.04
CA ASP A 220 0.04 47.51 14.89
C ASP A 220 -0.18 46.09 14.41
N LEU A 221 0.88 45.41 13.99
CA LEU A 221 0.85 44.01 13.60
C LEU A 221 1.17 43.12 14.81
N PRO A 222 0.57 41.91 14.91
CA PRO A 222 0.89 40.93 15.93
C PRO A 222 2.39 40.70 16.07
N ARG A 223 2.84 40.51 17.31
CA ARG A 223 4.22 40.17 17.64
C ARG A 223 4.29 38.67 17.88
N PHE A 224 5.18 38.01 17.15
CA PHE A 224 5.53 36.60 17.36
C PHE A 224 6.88 36.52 18.06
N ASP A 225 7.03 35.51 18.92
CA ASP A 225 8.25 35.26 19.69
C ASP A 225 9.46 35.06 18.76
N PHE A 226 9.25 34.37 17.64
CA PHE A 226 10.25 34.16 16.60
C PHE A 226 9.94 34.98 15.33
N PRO A 227 10.95 35.39 14.55
CA PRO A 227 10.74 35.89 13.19
C PRO A 227 10.04 34.84 12.32
N VAL A 228 8.95 35.22 11.65
CA VAL A 228 8.24 34.35 10.70
C VAL A 228 8.75 34.63 9.30
N ILE A 229 9.22 33.60 8.59
CA ILE A 229 9.79 33.70 7.24
C ILE A 229 8.84 33.01 6.25
N PHE A 230 8.62 33.63 5.09
CA PHE A 230 7.88 33.03 4.00
C PHE A 230 8.56 31.73 3.51
N SER A 231 7.78 30.68 3.34
CA SER A 231 8.20 29.39 2.79
C SER A 231 7.17 28.94 1.77
N GLU A 232 7.61 28.41 0.62
CA GLU A 232 6.68 27.76 -0.30
C GLU A 232 6.11 26.50 0.35
N PRO A 233 4.82 26.18 0.12
CA PRO A 233 4.23 24.95 0.62
C PRO A 233 4.95 23.75 -0.02
N GLU A 234 5.77 23.05 0.76
CA GLU A 234 6.35 21.77 0.36
C GLU A 234 5.18 20.81 0.08
N ALA A 235 5.06 20.30 -1.14
CA ALA A 235 4.11 19.24 -1.45
C ALA A 235 4.40 18.07 -0.52
N SER A 236 3.38 17.60 0.20
CA SER A 236 3.50 16.60 1.26
C SER A 236 4.32 15.40 0.79
N ASN A 237 5.60 15.38 1.16
CA ASN A 237 6.41 14.18 1.20
C ASN A 237 5.78 13.30 2.28
N VAL A 238 4.95 12.34 1.87
CA VAL A 238 4.71 11.18 2.71
C VAL A 238 6.09 10.58 2.91
N ALA A 239 6.57 10.63 4.15
CA ALA A 239 7.84 10.08 4.55
C ALA A 239 7.95 8.68 3.93
N SER A 240 8.90 8.52 3.02
CA SER A 240 9.50 7.23 2.72
C SER A 240 10.07 6.74 4.05
N THR A 241 9.26 6.00 4.80
CA THR A 241 9.78 5.08 5.81
C THR A 241 10.79 4.23 5.06
N SER A 242 12.05 4.45 5.38
CA SER A 242 13.16 3.53 5.19
C SER A 242 12.88 2.24 5.98
N ALA A 243 11.81 1.55 5.59
CA ALA A 243 11.76 0.11 5.71
C ALA A 243 12.67 -0.39 4.59
N VAL A 244 13.83 -0.90 4.99
CA VAL A 244 14.64 -1.79 4.17
C VAL A 244 13.70 -2.86 3.63
N LEU A 245 13.31 -2.73 2.36
CA LEU A 245 12.74 -3.84 1.61
C LEU A 245 13.82 -4.93 1.59
N PRO A 246 13.52 -6.17 2.01
CA PRO A 246 14.34 -7.29 1.64
C PRO A 246 14.41 -7.29 0.11
N GLN A 247 15.62 -7.23 -0.44
CA GLN A 247 15.81 -7.48 -1.86
C GLN A 247 15.07 -8.78 -2.21
N PRO A 248 14.13 -8.78 -3.17
CA PRO A 248 13.72 -10.02 -3.76
C PRO A 248 14.97 -10.59 -4.42
N ALA A 249 15.45 -11.72 -3.91
CA ALA A 249 16.35 -12.57 -4.66
C ALA A 249 15.62 -12.93 -5.95
N THR A 250 15.93 -12.21 -7.03
CA THR A 250 15.54 -12.64 -8.37
C THR A 250 16.28 -13.94 -8.65
N PRO A 251 15.57 -15.01 -9.05
CA PRO A 251 16.23 -16.05 -9.82
C PRO A 251 16.77 -15.39 -11.08
N ALA A 252 18.05 -15.62 -11.35
CA ALA A 252 18.63 -15.33 -12.64
C ALA A 252 17.72 -15.92 -13.74
N LEU A 253 17.25 -15.06 -14.65
CA LEU A 253 16.93 -15.33 -16.07
C LEU A 253 16.09 -14.16 -16.63
N VAL A 254 16.70 -12.98 -16.68
CA VAL A 254 16.58 -12.15 -17.89
C VAL A 254 18.01 -11.93 -18.32
N VAL A 255 18.44 -12.66 -19.34
CA VAL A 255 19.65 -12.32 -20.09
C VAL A 255 19.32 -11.00 -20.79
N GLN A 256 19.50 -9.89 -20.09
CA GLN A 256 19.79 -8.63 -20.75
C GLN A 256 21.12 -8.86 -21.48
N PRO A 257 21.26 -8.45 -22.75
CA PRO A 257 22.58 -8.43 -23.37
C PRO A 257 23.48 -7.57 -22.48
N ALA A 258 24.50 -8.21 -21.91
CA ALA A 258 25.52 -7.58 -21.11
C ALA A 258 26.34 -6.64 -22.01
N SER A 259 25.84 -5.44 -22.27
CA SER A 259 26.57 -4.41 -23.01
C SER A 259 26.25 -2.97 -22.58
N PHE A 260 25.47 -2.74 -21.52
CA PHE A 260 25.14 -1.37 -21.09
C PHE A 260 25.80 -0.92 -19.76
N ALA A 261 26.58 -1.79 -19.10
CA ALA A 261 27.17 -1.48 -17.79
C ALA A 261 28.57 -0.83 -17.85
N THR A 262 29.11 -0.55 -19.04
CA THR A 262 30.48 -0.02 -19.21
C THR A 262 30.55 1.30 -19.97
N ASP A 263 29.44 2.02 -20.11
CA ASP A 263 29.45 3.33 -20.76
C ASP A 263 29.39 4.44 -19.70
N ALA A 264 30.52 5.10 -19.44
CA ALA A 264 30.66 6.17 -18.47
C ALA A 264 29.83 7.44 -18.80
N GLY A 265 29.09 7.43 -19.91
CA GLY A 265 28.17 8.48 -20.34
C GLY A 265 26.68 8.22 -20.04
N LEU A 266 26.29 7.01 -19.62
CA LEU A 266 24.88 6.71 -19.32
C LEU A 266 24.60 6.80 -17.81
N TRP A 267 23.87 7.85 -17.43
CA TRP A 267 23.37 8.04 -16.07
C TRP A 267 21.99 7.37 -15.96
N GLN A 268 21.82 6.50 -14.96
CA GLN A 268 20.52 5.96 -14.61
C GLN A 268 19.72 7.08 -13.92
N VAL A 269 18.80 7.70 -14.64
CA VAL A 269 17.85 8.66 -14.07
C VAL A 269 16.88 7.86 -13.21
N VAL A 270 17.08 7.88 -11.90
CA VAL A 270 16.11 7.37 -10.95
C VAL A 270 15.02 8.42 -10.84
N ASP A 271 13.87 8.13 -11.45
CA ASP A 271 12.67 8.95 -11.29
C ASP A 271 11.87 8.43 -10.08
N PRO A 272 11.92 9.12 -8.92
CA PRO A 272 11.15 8.73 -7.74
C PRO A 272 9.63 8.87 -7.93
N ASP A 273 9.19 9.56 -8.98
CA ASP A 273 7.79 9.76 -9.34
C ASP A 273 7.29 8.71 -10.34
N VAL A 274 8.14 7.82 -10.87
CA VAL A 274 7.71 6.76 -11.82
C VAL A 274 6.69 5.79 -11.23
N ALA A 275 6.70 5.62 -9.90
CA ALA A 275 5.74 4.81 -9.16
C ALA A 275 4.46 5.58 -8.79
N ARG A 276 4.42 6.90 -9.02
CA ARG A 276 3.24 7.73 -8.76
C ARG A 276 2.34 7.75 -10.00
N GLU A 277 1.04 7.73 -9.78
CA GLU A 277 0.07 7.86 -10.87
C GLU A 277 0.15 9.24 -11.49
N ASN A 278 0.21 9.30 -12.82
CA ASN A 278 0.24 10.54 -13.56
C ASN A 278 -1.11 11.27 -13.44
N PRO A 279 -1.18 12.46 -12.79
CA PRO A 279 -2.43 13.18 -12.60
C PRO A 279 -3.07 13.64 -13.92
N VAL A 280 -2.28 13.79 -14.98
CA VAL A 280 -2.77 14.11 -16.33
C VAL A 280 -3.51 12.91 -16.91
N GLU A 281 -2.99 11.70 -16.75
CA GLU A 281 -3.64 10.47 -17.19
C GLU A 281 -4.91 10.19 -16.39
N ASP A 282 -4.90 10.39 -15.07
CA ASP A 282 -6.11 10.25 -14.25
C ASP A 282 -7.19 11.26 -14.66
N LYS A 283 -6.81 12.52 -14.91
CA LYS A 283 -7.73 13.53 -15.44
C LYS A 283 -8.25 13.16 -16.83
N HIS A 284 -7.38 12.73 -17.75
CA HIS A 284 -7.77 12.30 -19.09
C HIS A 284 -8.77 11.14 -19.04
N ARG A 285 -8.48 10.12 -18.24
CA ARG A 285 -9.32 8.95 -18.03
C ARG A 285 -10.70 9.32 -17.49
N ARG A 286 -10.78 10.15 -16.44
CA ARG A 286 -12.05 10.62 -15.89
C ARG A 286 -12.90 11.40 -16.91
N LEU A 287 -12.23 12.15 -17.80
CA LEU A 287 -12.92 12.86 -18.88
C LEU A 287 -13.43 11.92 -19.97
N VAL A 288 -12.63 10.93 -20.38
CA VAL A 288 -13.02 9.93 -21.38
C VAL A 288 -14.16 9.04 -20.86
N ARG A 289 -14.09 8.65 -19.58
CA ARG A 289 -15.05 7.76 -18.92
C ARG A 289 -16.22 8.50 -18.26
N SER A 290 -16.33 9.82 -18.46
CA SER A 290 -17.34 10.67 -17.86
C SER A 290 -18.76 10.09 -18.02
N HIS A 291 -19.50 10.02 -16.92
CA HIS A 291 -20.88 9.51 -16.85
C HIS A 291 -21.90 10.19 -17.75
N ARG A 292 -21.57 11.34 -18.36
CA ARG A 292 -22.43 11.98 -19.36
C ARG A 292 -22.67 11.10 -20.61
N SER A 293 -21.81 10.12 -20.85
CA SER A 293 -21.87 9.20 -22.01
C SER A 293 -22.70 7.93 -21.77
N SER A 294 -23.04 7.62 -20.51
CA SER A 294 -23.57 6.32 -20.06
C SER A 294 -24.77 5.75 -20.85
N PRO A 295 -25.77 6.54 -21.30
CA PRO A 295 -26.91 6.00 -22.05
C PRO A 295 -26.52 5.39 -23.41
N TYR A 296 -25.53 5.95 -24.10
CA TYR A 296 -25.11 5.53 -25.44
C TYR A 296 -24.17 4.31 -25.43
N ASP A 297 -23.52 4.05 -24.30
CA ASP A 297 -22.56 2.94 -24.16
C ASP A 297 -23.22 1.56 -24.21
N ARG A 298 -24.49 1.45 -23.79
CA ARG A 298 -25.21 0.17 -23.75
C ARG A 298 -25.46 -0.45 -25.12
N GLU A 299 -25.65 0.39 -26.13
CA GLU A 299 -25.93 -0.04 -27.50
C GLU A 299 -24.69 -0.09 -28.39
N LEU A 300 -23.53 0.30 -27.83
CA LEU A 300 -22.28 0.38 -28.55
C LEU A 300 -21.77 -1.00 -28.94
N LYS A 301 -21.55 -1.23 -30.25
CA LYS A 301 -20.96 -2.45 -30.79
C LYS A 301 -19.62 -2.13 -31.46
N PRO A 302 -18.57 -2.95 -31.24
CA PRO A 302 -17.28 -2.71 -31.88
C PRO A 302 -17.38 -2.94 -33.39
N ASN A 303 -16.63 -2.15 -34.17
CA ASN A 303 -16.42 -2.42 -35.59
C ASN A 303 -15.46 -3.62 -35.77
N ALA A 304 -15.29 -4.11 -37.01
CA ALA A 304 -14.47 -5.31 -37.27
C ALA A 304 -13.04 -5.16 -36.73
N LYS A 305 -12.39 -4.02 -36.97
CA LYS A 305 -11.02 -3.75 -36.50
C LYS A 305 -10.91 -3.77 -34.97
N ILE A 306 -11.82 -3.08 -34.28
CA ILE A 306 -11.85 -3.03 -32.81
C ILE A 306 -12.16 -4.40 -32.23
N ARG A 307 -13.02 -5.19 -32.88
CA ARG A 307 -13.31 -6.55 -32.41
C ARG A 307 -12.07 -7.45 -32.50
N ASP A 308 -11.29 -7.32 -33.57
CA ASP A 308 -10.07 -8.11 -33.74
C ASP A 308 -9.01 -7.69 -32.70
N GLU A 309 -8.88 -6.38 -32.43
CA GLU A 309 -8.04 -5.82 -31.36
C GLU A 309 -8.48 -6.28 -29.96
N LEU A 310 -9.78 -6.21 -29.66
CA LEU A 310 -10.33 -6.74 -28.41
C LEU A 310 -10.05 -8.24 -28.28
N SER A 311 -10.18 -9.02 -29.36
CA SER A 311 -9.89 -10.45 -29.32
C SER A 311 -8.43 -10.74 -29.03
N GLU A 312 -7.50 -9.91 -29.49
CA GLU A 312 -6.08 -10.03 -29.17
C GLU A 312 -5.84 -9.77 -27.68
N ILE A 313 -6.40 -8.68 -27.16
CA ILE A 313 -6.29 -8.30 -25.73
C ILE A 313 -6.90 -9.38 -24.81
N LEU A 314 -8.03 -9.96 -25.21
CA LEU A 314 -8.69 -11.03 -24.45
C LEU A 314 -7.86 -12.32 -24.38
N ASN A 315 -6.97 -12.56 -25.35
CA ASN A 315 -6.09 -13.73 -25.37
C ASN A 315 -4.77 -13.51 -24.60
N TYR A 316 -4.54 -12.32 -24.04
CA TYR A 316 -3.35 -12.05 -23.23
C TYR A 316 -3.28 -12.95 -22.00
N ALA A 317 -2.06 -13.35 -21.65
CA ALA A 317 -1.82 -14.10 -20.42
C ALA A 317 -2.31 -13.30 -19.19
N PRO A 318 -2.78 -13.96 -18.13
CA PRO A 318 -3.20 -13.30 -16.88
C PRO A 318 -2.14 -12.36 -16.28
N SER A 319 -0.86 -12.68 -16.42
CA SER A 319 0.26 -11.89 -15.90
C SER A 319 0.60 -10.65 -16.74
N GLN A 320 0.09 -10.55 -17.98
CA GLN A 320 0.40 -9.44 -18.85
C GLN A 320 -0.34 -8.17 -18.40
N PRO A 321 0.36 -7.04 -18.16
CA PRO A 321 -0.27 -5.79 -17.79
C PRO A 321 -0.96 -5.15 -19.00
N LEU A 322 -2.14 -4.56 -18.77
CA LEU A 322 -2.87 -3.80 -19.77
C LEU A 322 -2.41 -2.34 -19.79
N THR A 323 -2.25 -1.79 -20.99
CA THR A 323 -1.95 -0.36 -21.20
C THR A 323 -3.15 0.52 -20.85
N SER A 324 -2.93 1.83 -20.67
CA SER A 324 -4.01 2.78 -20.39
C SER A 324 -5.06 2.82 -21.53
N GLU A 325 -4.60 2.76 -22.78
CA GLU A 325 -5.46 2.75 -23.97
C GLU A 325 -6.30 1.47 -24.06
N GLU A 326 -5.70 0.31 -23.82
CA GLU A 326 -6.40 -0.99 -23.78
C GLU A 326 -7.47 -1.02 -22.68
N LYS A 327 -7.15 -0.49 -21.49
CA LYS A 327 -8.12 -0.39 -20.38
C LYS A 327 -9.30 0.49 -20.75
N ASP A 328 -9.07 1.60 -21.43
CA ASP A 328 -10.12 2.50 -21.90
C ASP A 328 -10.96 1.86 -23.00
N LEU A 329 -10.34 1.07 -23.89
CA LEU A 329 -11.05 0.31 -24.92
C LEU A 329 -11.97 -0.75 -24.30
N ILE A 330 -11.47 -1.53 -23.34
CA ILE A 330 -12.25 -2.52 -22.58
C ILE A 330 -13.40 -1.84 -21.84
N TRP A 331 -13.13 -0.71 -21.16
CA TRP A 331 -14.15 0.05 -20.45
C TRP A 331 -15.24 0.58 -21.40
N LYS A 332 -14.86 1.08 -22.57
CA LYS A 332 -15.81 1.57 -23.59
C LYS A 332 -16.77 0.49 -24.07
N PHE A 333 -16.30 -0.74 -24.30
CA PHE A 333 -17.11 -1.87 -24.79
C PHE A 333 -17.57 -2.83 -23.68
N ARG A 334 -17.55 -2.39 -22.41
CA ARG A 334 -17.89 -3.22 -21.24
C ARG A 334 -19.23 -3.96 -21.33
N PHE A 335 -20.27 -3.32 -21.84
CA PHE A 335 -21.59 -3.93 -22.01
C PHE A 335 -21.59 -5.04 -23.08
N TYR A 336 -20.84 -4.86 -24.17
CA TYR A 336 -20.67 -5.87 -25.21
C TYR A 336 -19.88 -7.08 -24.68
N LEU A 337 -18.85 -6.84 -23.88
CA LEU A 337 -17.96 -7.87 -23.32
C LEU A 337 -18.64 -8.76 -22.28
N THR A 338 -19.78 -8.37 -21.69
CA THR A 338 -20.53 -9.20 -20.73
C THR A 338 -20.91 -10.59 -21.29
N ARG A 339 -20.95 -10.74 -22.61
CA ARG A 339 -21.25 -12.01 -23.32
C ARG A 339 -20.03 -12.90 -23.54
N ASP A 340 -18.81 -12.37 -23.39
CA ASP A 340 -17.57 -13.12 -23.53
C ASP A 340 -17.03 -13.50 -22.15
N ARG A 341 -16.88 -14.81 -21.91
CA ARG A 341 -16.37 -15.35 -20.64
C ARG A 341 -14.95 -14.85 -20.33
N ARG A 342 -14.10 -14.69 -21.33
CA ARG A 342 -12.68 -14.29 -21.20
C ARG A 342 -12.51 -12.81 -20.81
N GLY A 343 -13.57 -12.02 -20.98
CA GLY A 343 -13.52 -10.58 -20.78
C GLY A 343 -13.55 -10.13 -19.33
N LEU A 344 -14.01 -10.95 -18.39
CA LEU A 344 -14.29 -10.48 -17.03
C LEU A 344 -13.01 -10.08 -16.29
N THR A 345 -11.97 -10.93 -16.32
CA THR A 345 -10.71 -10.66 -15.63
C THR A 345 -10.03 -9.41 -16.17
N LYS A 346 -10.03 -9.23 -17.50
CA LYS A 346 -9.49 -8.04 -18.18
C LYS A 346 -10.32 -6.78 -17.87
N PHE A 347 -11.64 -6.90 -17.82
CA PHE A 347 -12.54 -5.81 -17.44
C PHE A 347 -12.26 -5.35 -16.02
N LEU A 348 -12.17 -6.26 -15.05
CA LEU A 348 -11.92 -5.92 -13.65
C LEU A 348 -10.54 -5.27 -13.42
N LYS A 349 -9.52 -5.63 -14.23
CA LYS A 349 -8.22 -4.94 -14.27
C LYS A 349 -8.28 -3.52 -14.88
N SER A 350 -9.34 -3.22 -15.62
CA SER A 350 -9.56 -1.92 -16.27
C SER A 350 -10.37 -0.95 -15.41
N VAL A 351 -11.00 -1.44 -14.33
CA VAL A 351 -11.79 -0.64 -13.38
C VAL A 351 -10.89 0.21 -12.49
N THR A 352 -11.25 1.47 -12.30
CA THR A 352 -10.60 2.35 -11.35
C THR A 352 -11.25 2.21 -9.98
N TRP A 353 -10.69 1.34 -9.13
CA TRP A 353 -11.25 1.03 -7.81
C TRP A 353 -11.31 2.21 -6.82
N ARG A 354 -10.65 3.34 -7.14
CA ARG A 354 -10.74 4.58 -6.34
C ARG A 354 -11.97 5.42 -6.65
N ASP A 355 -12.61 5.21 -7.81
CA ASP A 355 -13.83 5.92 -8.20
C ASP A 355 -15.06 5.12 -7.76
N PRO A 356 -15.84 5.59 -6.77
CA PRO A 356 -17.03 4.88 -6.28
C PRO A 356 -18.06 4.62 -7.38
N SER A 357 -18.09 5.48 -8.40
CA SER A 357 -19.09 5.43 -9.46
C SER A 357 -18.78 4.34 -10.50
N GLU A 358 -17.50 4.20 -10.90
CA GLU A 358 -17.03 3.06 -11.70
C GLU A 358 -17.20 1.74 -10.95
N VAL A 359 -16.85 1.71 -9.66
CA VAL A 359 -16.99 0.50 -8.81
C VAL A 359 -18.43 0.06 -8.73
N LYS A 360 -19.37 1.00 -8.54
CA LYS A 360 -20.80 0.71 -8.51
C LYS A 360 -21.26 0.07 -9.82
N GLN A 361 -20.91 0.66 -10.96
CA GLN A 361 -21.28 0.11 -12.27
C GLN A 361 -20.65 -1.26 -12.51
N ALA A 362 -19.37 -1.43 -12.22
CA ALA A 362 -18.67 -2.69 -12.43
C ALA A 362 -19.28 -3.83 -11.59
N VAL A 363 -19.56 -3.58 -10.31
CA VAL A 363 -19.93 -4.63 -9.35
C VAL A 363 -21.44 -4.81 -9.19
N GLU A 364 -22.23 -3.75 -9.20
CA GLU A 364 -23.69 -3.83 -9.00
C GLU A 364 -24.46 -4.02 -10.31
N GLU A 365 -23.98 -3.43 -11.42
CA GLU A 365 -24.68 -3.52 -12.71
C GLU A 365 -24.12 -4.64 -13.60
N LEU A 366 -22.80 -4.64 -13.87
CA LEU A 366 -22.19 -5.49 -14.89
C LEU A 366 -21.83 -6.89 -14.40
N LEU A 367 -21.26 -7.02 -13.20
CA LEU A 367 -20.84 -8.32 -12.67
C LEU A 367 -21.98 -9.36 -12.60
N PRO A 368 -23.23 -9.01 -12.19
CA PRO A 368 -24.34 -9.95 -12.19
C PRO A 368 -24.84 -10.33 -13.60
N GLN A 369 -24.57 -9.49 -14.60
CA GLN A 369 -24.96 -9.70 -16.00
C GLN A 369 -23.90 -10.47 -16.79
N TRP A 370 -22.70 -10.63 -16.24
CA TRP A 370 -21.60 -11.30 -16.94
C TRP A 370 -21.91 -12.78 -17.12
N THR A 371 -21.54 -13.29 -18.30
CA THR A 371 -21.59 -14.71 -18.60
C THR A 371 -20.72 -15.49 -17.63
N GLU A 372 -21.11 -16.72 -17.33
CA GLU A 372 -20.37 -17.58 -16.42
C GLU A 372 -18.93 -17.81 -16.95
N ILE A 373 -17.95 -17.61 -16.07
CA ILE A 373 -16.53 -17.72 -16.38
C ILE A 373 -16.00 -19.13 -16.12
N ASP A 374 -14.85 -19.44 -16.70
CA ASP A 374 -14.16 -20.70 -16.48
C ASP A 374 -13.49 -20.72 -15.08
N THR A 375 -13.18 -21.92 -14.57
CA THR A 375 -12.69 -22.09 -13.19
C THR A 375 -11.31 -21.48 -12.93
N ASP A 376 -10.47 -21.44 -13.96
CA ASP A 376 -9.16 -20.82 -13.99
C ASP A 376 -9.25 -19.29 -13.89
N ASP A 377 -10.18 -18.66 -14.63
CA ASP A 377 -10.48 -17.24 -14.48
C ASP A 377 -11.00 -16.91 -13.07
N ALA A 378 -11.84 -17.79 -12.49
CA ALA A 378 -12.34 -17.62 -11.13
C ALA A 378 -11.21 -17.68 -10.08
N LEU A 379 -10.21 -18.54 -10.29
CA LEU A 379 -9.02 -18.60 -9.44
C LEU A 379 -8.18 -17.31 -9.54
N GLU A 380 -8.07 -16.73 -10.74
CA GLU A 380 -7.39 -15.43 -10.93
C GLU A 380 -8.07 -14.32 -10.10
N LEU A 381 -9.40 -14.30 -10.06
CA LEU A 381 -10.17 -13.33 -9.28
C LEU A 381 -10.01 -13.47 -7.76
N LEU A 382 -9.54 -14.62 -7.28
CA LEU A 382 -9.18 -14.80 -5.87
C LEU A 382 -7.74 -14.38 -5.57
N GLY A 383 -6.95 -14.07 -6.60
CA GLY A 383 -5.59 -13.58 -6.46
C GLY A 383 -5.48 -12.24 -5.69
N PRO A 384 -4.25 -11.85 -5.32
CA PRO A 384 -4.00 -10.66 -4.50
C PRO A 384 -4.31 -9.33 -5.21
N SER A 385 -4.40 -9.33 -6.54
CA SER A 385 -4.80 -8.16 -7.34
C SER A 385 -6.25 -7.74 -7.09
N THR A 386 -7.11 -8.67 -6.66
CA THR A 386 -8.54 -8.45 -6.49
C THR A 386 -8.88 -8.22 -5.01
N VAL A 387 -9.10 -6.96 -4.66
CA VAL A 387 -9.35 -6.54 -3.28
C VAL A 387 -10.85 -6.46 -2.95
N ASP A 388 -11.74 -6.25 -3.92
CA ASP A 388 -13.18 -6.08 -3.64
C ASP A 388 -13.85 -7.41 -3.21
N SER A 389 -14.55 -7.40 -2.07
CA SER A 389 -15.17 -8.61 -1.50
C SER A 389 -16.27 -9.20 -2.38
N ARG A 390 -17.02 -8.38 -3.11
CA ARG A 390 -18.15 -8.81 -3.95
C ARG A 390 -17.66 -9.53 -5.20
N VAL A 391 -16.54 -9.07 -5.77
CA VAL A 391 -15.85 -9.77 -6.88
C VAL A 391 -15.36 -11.14 -6.42
N ARG A 392 -14.75 -11.22 -5.23
CA ARG A 392 -14.31 -12.49 -4.66
C ARG A 392 -15.48 -13.42 -4.35
N ALA A 393 -16.59 -12.89 -3.84
CA ALA A 393 -17.81 -13.67 -3.61
C ALA A 393 -18.41 -14.22 -4.91
N PHE A 394 -18.36 -13.43 -6.00
CA PHE A 394 -18.72 -13.93 -7.32
C PHE A 394 -17.81 -15.07 -7.76
N ALA A 395 -16.49 -14.93 -7.60
CA ALA A 395 -15.53 -15.99 -7.91
C ALA A 395 -15.80 -17.27 -7.09
N VAL A 396 -16.03 -17.15 -5.79
CA VAL A 396 -16.41 -18.27 -4.91
C VAL A 396 -17.70 -18.94 -5.40
N LYS A 397 -18.69 -18.17 -5.85
CA LYS A 397 -19.92 -18.73 -6.42
C LYS A 397 -19.64 -19.58 -7.66
N GLN A 398 -18.72 -19.16 -8.54
CA GLN A 398 -18.33 -19.93 -9.73
C GLN A 398 -17.57 -21.21 -9.35
N LEU A 399 -16.75 -21.15 -8.30
CA LEU A 399 -16.02 -22.32 -7.79
C LEU A 399 -16.93 -23.42 -7.22
N ASN A 400 -18.21 -23.15 -6.91
CA ASN A 400 -19.15 -24.21 -6.51
C ASN A 400 -19.27 -25.35 -7.52
N ARG A 401 -18.96 -25.09 -8.80
CA ARG A 401 -18.96 -26.08 -9.87
C ARG A 401 -17.64 -26.83 -10.06
N ALA A 402 -16.55 -26.32 -9.49
CA ALA A 402 -15.24 -26.93 -9.64
C ALA A 402 -15.16 -28.26 -8.88
N ASP A 403 -14.32 -29.17 -9.35
CA ASP A 403 -14.06 -30.45 -8.67
C ASP A 403 -13.45 -30.26 -7.27
N ASP A 404 -13.50 -31.31 -6.45
CA ASP A 404 -13.08 -31.30 -5.03
C ASP A 404 -11.57 -31.11 -4.80
N ASP A 405 -10.76 -30.97 -5.84
CA ASP A 405 -9.30 -30.86 -5.77
C ASP A 405 -8.77 -29.45 -5.44
N LEU A 406 -9.64 -28.47 -5.23
CA LEU A 406 -9.30 -27.04 -5.11
C LEU A 406 -8.87 -26.56 -3.70
N VAL A 407 -8.36 -27.47 -2.85
CA VAL A 407 -8.18 -27.27 -1.39
C VAL A 407 -7.23 -26.11 -1.04
N GLN A 408 -6.31 -25.76 -1.94
CA GLN A 408 -5.29 -24.74 -1.68
C GLN A 408 -5.71 -23.31 -2.02
N ALA A 409 -6.95 -23.11 -2.46
CA ALA A 409 -7.47 -21.78 -2.77
C ALA A 409 -7.40 -20.80 -1.58
N LEU A 410 -7.31 -21.28 -0.34
CA LEU A 410 -7.15 -20.44 0.87
C LEU A 410 -5.86 -19.64 0.94
N LYS A 411 -4.78 -20.13 0.32
CA LYS A 411 -3.54 -19.33 0.29
C LYS A 411 -3.77 -17.99 -0.39
N PHE A 412 -4.73 -17.90 -1.32
CA PHE A 412 -5.11 -16.65 -1.98
C PHE A 412 -5.96 -15.70 -1.11
N GLU A 413 -6.49 -16.14 0.03
CA GLU A 413 -7.15 -15.27 1.01
C GLU A 413 -6.14 -14.54 1.91
N SER A 414 -5.05 -15.23 2.28
CA SER A 414 -3.98 -14.70 3.14
C SER A 414 -3.19 -13.55 2.49
N VAL A 415 -2.84 -13.66 1.21
CA VAL A 415 -2.07 -12.61 0.51
C VAL A 415 -2.91 -11.33 0.33
N ALA A 416 -4.23 -11.47 0.19
CA ALA A 416 -5.15 -10.34 0.10
C ALA A 416 -5.31 -9.60 1.44
N SER A 417 -5.17 -10.29 2.59
CA SER A 417 -5.18 -9.65 3.91
C SER A 417 -3.91 -8.84 4.22
N ASP A 418 -2.73 -9.29 3.75
CA ASP A 418 -1.46 -8.59 3.99
C ASP A 418 -1.35 -7.25 3.24
N GLN A 419 -1.91 -7.15 2.03
CA GLN A 419 -2.00 -5.86 1.34
C GLN A 419 -3.06 -4.93 1.92
N ARG A 420 -4.04 -5.44 2.68
CA ARG A 420 -5.01 -4.61 3.41
C ARG A 420 -4.45 -4.04 4.70
N SER A 421 -3.53 -4.74 5.37
CA SER A 421 -2.92 -4.27 6.62
C SER A 421 -2.00 -3.06 6.41
N SER A 422 -1.34 -2.95 5.25
CA SER A 422 -0.49 -1.80 4.89
C SER A 422 -1.25 -0.54 4.46
N ARG A 423 -2.57 -0.62 4.26
CA ARG A 423 -3.42 0.51 3.79
C ARG A 423 -4.43 1.04 4.81
N SER A 424 -4.40 0.57 6.06
CA SER A 424 -5.48 0.85 7.01
C SER A 424 -5.04 1.71 8.19
N THR A 425 -5.09 3.04 8.01
CA THR A 425 -5.37 3.97 9.10
C THR A 425 -6.89 4.03 9.33
N SER A 426 -7.30 3.70 10.56
CA SER A 426 -8.58 4.08 11.17
C SER A 426 -9.86 3.86 10.36
N SER A 427 -10.25 2.60 10.15
CA SER A 427 -11.67 2.20 10.18
C SER A 427 -11.78 0.68 10.37
N ALA A 428 -12.00 0.27 11.62
CA ALA A 428 -12.41 -1.08 11.93
C ALA A 428 -13.88 -1.27 11.51
N ILE A 429 -14.13 -1.88 10.34
CA ILE A 429 -15.36 -2.54 9.83
C ILE A 429 -14.95 -3.12 8.45
N SER A 430 -15.04 -4.40 8.06
CA SER A 430 -15.49 -5.67 8.61
C SER A 430 -14.54 -6.77 8.07
N TYR A 431 -14.18 -7.75 8.88
CA TYR A 431 -13.48 -8.97 8.45
C TYR A 431 -14.40 -9.92 7.65
N ASP A 432 -15.56 -9.45 7.19
CA ASP A 432 -16.60 -10.30 6.62
C ASP A 432 -16.39 -10.55 5.12
N ASP A 433 -15.66 -11.65 4.93
CA ASP A 433 -16.08 -12.84 4.20
C ASP A 433 -16.30 -12.67 2.70
N SER A 434 -15.24 -12.96 1.94
CA SER A 434 -15.37 -13.33 0.54
C SER A 434 -16.26 -14.59 0.34
N GLY A 435 -16.65 -15.25 1.43
CA GLY A 435 -17.37 -16.52 1.45
C GLY A 435 -16.46 -17.71 1.20
N LEU A 436 -15.17 -17.48 0.93
CA LEU A 436 -14.21 -18.52 0.54
C LEU A 436 -13.93 -19.49 1.69
N ALA A 437 -13.69 -18.97 2.90
CA ALA A 437 -13.48 -19.80 4.08
C ALA A 437 -14.71 -20.67 4.37
N ASP A 438 -15.91 -20.10 4.31
CA ASP A 438 -17.16 -20.84 4.49
C ASP A 438 -17.38 -21.91 3.42
N PHE A 439 -17.13 -21.55 2.16
CA PHE A 439 -17.22 -22.47 1.03
C PHE A 439 -16.32 -23.69 1.21
N LEU A 440 -15.06 -23.47 1.59
CA LEU A 440 -14.09 -24.55 1.77
C LEU A 440 -14.39 -25.40 3.00
N ILE A 441 -14.87 -24.79 4.09
CA ILE A 441 -15.34 -25.54 5.26
C ILE A 441 -16.52 -26.45 4.89
N VAL A 442 -17.51 -25.95 4.15
CA VAL A 442 -18.67 -26.75 3.74
C VAL A 442 -18.25 -27.95 2.88
N ARG A 443 -17.31 -27.75 1.93
CA ARG A 443 -16.77 -28.85 1.13
C ARG A 443 -15.96 -29.84 1.96
N ALA A 444 -15.10 -29.34 2.85
CA ALA A 444 -14.28 -30.16 3.73
C ALA A 444 -15.09 -31.00 4.72
N VAL A 445 -16.25 -30.51 5.18
CA VAL A 445 -17.16 -31.27 6.04
C VAL A 445 -17.91 -32.35 5.25
N ARG A 446 -18.23 -32.10 3.97
CA ARG A 446 -18.92 -33.09 3.10
C ARG A 446 -18.00 -34.23 2.66
N ASN A 447 -16.74 -33.95 2.35
CA ASN A 447 -15.79 -34.94 1.85
C ASN A 447 -14.69 -35.22 2.90
N THR A 448 -14.64 -36.46 3.41
CA THR A 448 -13.73 -36.87 4.48
C THR A 448 -12.25 -36.76 4.11
N ILE A 449 -11.91 -37.09 2.87
CA ILE A 449 -10.52 -37.04 2.36
C ILE A 449 -10.08 -35.59 2.23
N LEU A 450 -10.97 -34.75 1.68
CA LEU A 450 -10.77 -33.31 1.57
C LEU A 450 -10.63 -32.67 2.96
N GLY A 451 -11.51 -33.03 3.90
CA GLY A 451 -11.49 -32.54 5.27
C GLY A 451 -10.20 -32.89 6.01
N ASN A 452 -9.64 -34.07 5.78
CA ASN A 452 -8.33 -34.46 6.30
C ASN A 452 -7.21 -33.57 5.77
N ARG A 453 -7.11 -33.38 4.45
CA ARG A 453 -6.10 -32.49 3.85
C ARG A 453 -6.24 -31.05 4.31
N PHE A 454 -7.49 -30.57 4.35
CA PHE A 454 -7.84 -29.23 4.82
C PHE A 454 -7.39 -28.99 6.26
N HIS A 455 -7.65 -29.95 7.16
CA HIS A 455 -7.18 -29.89 8.54
C HIS A 455 -5.65 -29.72 8.61
N TRP A 456 -4.89 -30.58 7.93
CA TRP A 456 -3.42 -30.52 7.96
C TRP A 456 -2.86 -29.23 7.36
N TYR A 457 -3.46 -28.71 6.28
CA TYR A 457 -3.04 -27.42 5.71
C TYR A 457 -3.24 -26.27 6.70
N LEU A 458 -4.38 -26.22 7.40
CA LEU A 458 -4.61 -25.21 8.41
C LEU A 458 -3.65 -25.33 9.60
N MET A 459 -3.38 -26.56 10.06
CA MET A 459 -2.48 -26.79 11.20
C MET A 459 -1.05 -26.31 10.92
N VAL A 460 -0.56 -26.50 9.69
CA VAL A 460 0.77 -26.00 9.26
C VAL A 460 0.83 -24.47 9.31
N GLU A 461 -0.20 -23.80 8.79
CA GLU A 461 -0.24 -22.32 8.76
C GLU A 461 -0.40 -21.72 10.18
N ILE A 462 -1.13 -22.40 11.08
CA ILE A 462 -1.24 -21.98 12.49
C ILE A 462 0.08 -22.12 13.25
N ALA A 463 0.87 -23.14 12.92
CA ALA A 463 2.14 -23.39 13.58
C ALA A 463 3.27 -22.45 13.11
N MET A 464 3.02 -21.57 12.14
CA MET A 464 3.99 -20.58 11.68
C MET A 464 4.19 -19.44 12.68
N GLU A 465 5.29 -18.70 12.50
CA GLU A 465 5.69 -17.61 13.41
C GLU A 465 4.77 -16.38 13.32
N ASP A 466 4.12 -16.15 12.17
CA ASP A 466 3.24 -15.00 11.96
C ASP A 466 1.95 -15.11 12.78
N GLN A 467 1.90 -14.33 13.86
CA GLN A 467 0.80 -14.32 14.83
C GLN A 467 -0.52 -13.76 14.26
N ILE A 468 -0.47 -12.94 13.20
CA ILE A 468 -1.67 -12.38 12.57
C ILE A 468 -2.33 -13.48 11.73
N ILE A 469 -1.52 -14.13 10.89
CA ILE A 469 -1.95 -15.23 10.02
C ILE A 469 -2.42 -16.42 10.86
N ALA A 470 -1.67 -16.79 11.91
CA ALA A 470 -2.04 -17.88 12.80
C ALA A 470 -3.40 -17.65 13.50
N LYS A 471 -3.70 -16.41 13.93
CA LYS A 471 -5.02 -16.06 14.51
C LYS A 471 -6.15 -16.18 13.49
N MET A 472 -5.92 -15.77 12.24
CA MET A 472 -6.92 -15.89 11.17
C MET A 472 -7.23 -17.37 10.89
N TYR A 473 -6.21 -18.19 10.62
CA TYR A 473 -6.41 -19.63 10.39
C TYR A 473 -6.94 -20.36 11.63
N GLY A 474 -6.59 -19.91 12.84
CA GLY A 474 -7.16 -20.43 14.09
C GLY A 474 -8.68 -20.24 14.16
N ARG A 475 -9.21 -19.10 13.69
CA ARG A 475 -10.67 -18.88 13.57
C ARG A 475 -11.30 -19.82 12.54
N VAL A 476 -10.63 -20.03 11.40
CA VAL A 476 -11.09 -20.96 10.35
C VAL A 476 -11.14 -22.39 10.87
N VAL A 477 -10.11 -22.85 11.59
CA VAL A 477 -10.11 -24.19 12.24
C VAL A 477 -11.23 -24.30 13.26
N PHE A 478 -11.45 -23.29 14.10
CA PHE A 478 -12.54 -23.31 15.07
C PHE A 478 -13.91 -23.46 14.38
N LYS A 479 -14.14 -22.71 13.30
CA LYS A 479 -15.38 -22.79 12.51
C LYS A 479 -15.52 -24.14 11.80
N PHE A 480 -14.42 -24.68 11.25
CA PHE A 480 -14.36 -26.01 10.64
C PHE A 480 -14.73 -27.11 11.65
N MET A 481 -14.10 -27.10 12.82
CA MET A 481 -14.35 -28.09 13.88
C MET A 481 -15.78 -28.00 14.43
N SER A 482 -16.33 -26.78 14.53
CA SER A 482 -17.72 -26.56 14.96
C SER A 482 -18.72 -27.13 13.94
N LYS A 483 -18.58 -26.79 12.65
CA LYS A 483 -19.42 -27.35 11.58
C LYS A 483 -19.23 -28.85 11.39
N LEU A 484 -18.04 -29.38 11.68
CA LEU A 484 -17.79 -30.82 11.65
C LEU A 484 -18.61 -31.53 12.73
N LEU A 485 -18.68 -31.00 13.95
CA LEU A 485 -19.47 -31.58 15.04
C LEU A 485 -20.98 -31.58 14.78
N GLU A 486 -21.48 -30.62 14.02
CA GLU A 486 -22.88 -30.55 13.61
C GLU A 486 -23.25 -31.62 12.56
N SER A 487 -22.24 -32.18 11.86
CA SER A 487 -22.46 -33.17 10.80
C SER A 487 -22.49 -34.61 11.32
N GLU A 488 -23.17 -35.49 10.59
CA GLU A 488 -23.25 -36.92 10.93
C GLU A 488 -21.84 -37.56 11.02
N GLY A 489 -21.57 -38.32 12.09
CA GLY A 489 -20.25 -38.90 12.35
C GLY A 489 -19.15 -37.85 12.65
N GLY A 490 -19.52 -36.60 12.93
CA GLY A 490 -18.59 -35.50 13.19
C GLY A 490 -17.69 -35.72 14.41
N VAL A 491 -18.25 -36.28 15.49
CA VAL A 491 -17.52 -36.58 16.74
C VAL A 491 -16.41 -37.59 16.49
N GLU A 492 -16.72 -38.68 15.78
CA GLU A 492 -15.73 -39.71 15.41
C GLU A 492 -14.65 -39.11 14.50
N ARG A 493 -15.02 -38.32 13.49
CA ARG A 493 -14.05 -37.67 12.60
C ARG A 493 -13.11 -36.72 13.33
N ARG A 494 -13.62 -35.95 14.29
CA ARG A 494 -12.79 -35.09 15.15
C ARG A 494 -11.83 -35.92 16.01
N ASP A 495 -12.29 -37.04 16.55
CA ASP A 495 -11.43 -37.94 17.31
C ASP A 495 -10.33 -38.57 16.44
N LEU A 496 -10.64 -38.97 15.20
CA LEU A 496 -9.64 -39.44 14.23
C LEU A 496 -8.57 -38.38 13.96
N MET A 497 -8.94 -37.11 13.76
CA MET A 497 -7.97 -36.01 13.58
C MET A 497 -7.11 -35.79 14.83
N ARG A 498 -7.69 -35.88 16.03
CA ARG A 498 -6.95 -35.82 17.30
C ARG A 498 -5.92 -36.94 17.39
N ARG A 499 -6.32 -38.18 17.12
CA ARG A 499 -5.45 -39.36 17.13
C ARG A 499 -4.33 -39.27 16.09
N GLN A 500 -4.61 -38.72 14.91
CA GLN A 500 -3.58 -38.42 13.92
C GLN A 500 -2.57 -37.39 14.45
N GLY A 501 -3.04 -36.32 15.11
CA GLY A 501 -2.18 -35.33 15.75
C GLY A 501 -1.22 -35.96 16.78
N GLU A 502 -1.74 -36.85 17.62
CA GLU A 502 -0.95 -37.58 18.63
C GLU A 502 0.10 -38.50 17.99
N LEU A 503 -0.25 -39.20 16.90
CA LEU A 503 0.69 -40.01 16.13
C LEU A 503 1.83 -39.14 15.57
N VAL A 504 1.49 -38.03 14.92
CA VAL A 504 2.48 -37.11 14.33
C VAL A 504 3.38 -36.51 15.41
N GLU A 505 2.83 -36.06 16.53
CA GLU A 505 3.61 -35.49 17.63
C GLU A 505 4.58 -36.52 18.23
N THR A 506 4.12 -37.76 18.39
CA THR A 506 4.95 -38.87 18.90
C THR A 506 6.11 -39.18 17.95
N LEU A 507 5.83 -39.26 16.64
CA LEU A 507 6.85 -39.48 15.61
C LEU A 507 7.83 -38.30 15.51
N ALA A 508 7.33 -37.08 15.60
CA ALA A 508 8.14 -35.86 15.56
C ALA A 508 9.10 -35.77 16.74
N LYS A 509 8.62 -36.02 17.97
CA LYS A 509 9.47 -36.10 19.17
C LYS A 509 10.56 -37.14 18.97
N ARG A 510 10.18 -38.32 18.44
CA ARG A 510 11.14 -39.39 18.20
C ARG A 510 12.19 -39.03 17.14
N ALA A 511 11.78 -38.40 16.05
CA ALA A 511 12.66 -37.94 14.99
C ALA A 511 13.68 -36.91 15.53
N ARG A 512 13.23 -35.95 16.36
CA ARG A 512 14.11 -34.99 17.05
C ARG A 512 15.13 -35.66 17.95
N ASP A 513 14.72 -36.65 18.74
CA ASP A 513 15.62 -37.40 19.62
C ASP A 513 16.70 -38.16 18.80
N LEU A 514 16.31 -38.77 17.68
CA LEU A 514 17.24 -39.44 16.78
C LEU A 514 18.20 -38.47 16.09
N ARG A 515 17.71 -37.30 15.67
CA ARG A 515 18.54 -36.26 15.03
C ARG A 515 19.58 -35.69 16.00
N THR A 516 19.18 -35.38 17.23
CA THR A 516 20.05 -34.79 18.26
C THR A 516 21.01 -35.81 18.89
N SER A 517 20.69 -37.11 18.81
CA SER A 517 21.58 -38.16 19.29
C SER A 517 22.87 -38.24 18.47
N LYS A 518 24.00 -38.36 19.17
CA LYS A 518 25.35 -38.62 18.63
C LYS A 518 25.62 -40.10 18.31
N ASP A 519 24.62 -40.98 18.46
CA ASP A 519 24.77 -42.40 18.19
C ASP A 519 25.08 -42.68 16.70
N PRO A 520 25.87 -43.73 16.39
CA PRO A 520 26.02 -44.18 15.01
C PRO A 520 24.68 -44.72 14.46
N ARG A 521 24.49 -44.65 13.14
CA ARG A 521 23.24 -45.02 12.44
C ARG A 521 22.68 -46.41 12.84
N PRO A 522 23.48 -47.50 12.94
CA PRO A 522 22.95 -48.80 13.36
C PRO A 522 22.28 -48.78 14.74
N LYS A 523 22.89 -48.07 15.71
CA LYS A 523 22.30 -47.89 17.06
C LYS A 523 21.04 -47.02 17.01
N LYS A 524 20.99 -45.99 16.14
CA LYS A 524 19.77 -45.21 15.92
C LYS A 524 18.61 -46.08 15.41
N ILE A 525 18.89 -47.00 14.47
CA ILE A 525 17.90 -47.96 13.94
C ILE A 525 17.41 -48.89 15.06
N GLU A 526 18.30 -49.50 15.81
CA GLU A 526 17.94 -50.39 16.93
C GLU A 526 17.05 -49.66 17.95
N LYS A 527 17.43 -48.45 18.35
CA LYS A 527 16.63 -47.60 19.23
C LYS A 527 15.25 -47.30 18.62
N LEU A 528 15.16 -46.97 17.33
CA LEU A 528 13.88 -46.73 16.64
C LEU A 528 12.99 -47.97 16.69
N ARG A 529 13.52 -49.15 16.34
CA ARG A 529 12.75 -50.40 16.35
C ARG A 529 12.25 -50.76 17.75
N ALA A 530 13.09 -50.60 18.77
CA ALA A 530 12.70 -50.81 20.17
C ALA A 530 11.57 -49.86 20.60
N PHE A 531 11.64 -48.59 20.18
CA PHE A 531 10.59 -47.60 20.46
C PHE A 531 9.25 -47.94 19.77
N LEU A 532 9.30 -48.37 18.51
CA LEU A 532 8.10 -48.76 17.76
C LEU A 532 7.45 -50.03 18.32
N ALA A 533 8.26 -50.98 18.80
CA ALA A 533 7.79 -52.23 19.40
C ALA A 533 7.28 -52.08 20.85
N ASP A 534 7.60 -50.98 21.53
CA ASP A 534 7.16 -50.76 22.90
C ASP A 534 5.64 -50.51 22.96
N SER A 535 4.94 -51.43 23.63
CA SER A 535 3.50 -51.38 23.88
C SER A 535 3.02 -50.05 24.50
N LYS A 536 3.87 -49.35 25.25
CA LYS A 536 3.51 -48.06 25.89
C LYS A 536 3.21 -46.96 24.88
N ASN A 537 3.78 -47.04 23.68
CA ASN A 537 3.62 -46.02 22.65
C ASN A 537 2.39 -46.27 21.76
N ASN A 538 1.74 -47.45 21.85
CA ASN A 538 0.61 -47.85 21.00
C ASN A 538 0.88 -47.68 19.49
N LEU A 539 2.13 -47.86 19.04
CA LEU A 539 2.53 -47.70 17.63
C LEU A 539 2.58 -49.03 16.87
N ALA A 540 2.91 -50.13 17.54
CA ALA A 540 2.95 -51.46 16.92
C ALA A 540 1.55 -51.96 16.52
N SER A 541 0.54 -51.67 17.33
CA SER A 541 -0.87 -51.98 17.07
C SER A 541 -1.74 -50.86 17.60
N MET A 542 -2.63 -50.36 16.74
CA MET A 542 -3.56 -49.27 17.02
C MET A 542 -4.91 -49.54 16.32
N PRO A 543 -6.02 -48.98 16.84
CA PRO A 543 -7.30 -49.02 16.12
C PRO A 543 -7.16 -48.36 14.74
N PRO A 544 -7.93 -48.78 13.72
CA PRO A 544 -7.86 -48.21 12.38
C PRO A 544 -7.86 -46.68 12.41
N LEU A 545 -6.88 -46.11 11.71
CA LEU A 545 -6.67 -44.66 11.62
C LEU A 545 -6.38 -44.30 10.17
N PRO A 546 -7.10 -43.35 9.55
CA PRO A 546 -6.73 -42.84 8.24
C PRO A 546 -5.34 -42.19 8.32
N LEU A 547 -4.47 -42.48 7.37
CA LEU A 547 -3.12 -41.91 7.35
C LEU A 547 -3.19 -40.40 7.03
N PRO A 548 -2.46 -39.52 7.75
CA PRO A 548 -2.42 -38.09 7.45
C PRO A 548 -2.08 -37.81 5.98
N LEU A 549 -1.03 -38.47 5.48
CA LEU A 549 -0.52 -38.35 4.12
C LEU A 549 -1.58 -38.70 3.06
N ASN A 550 -2.34 -39.77 3.28
CA ASN A 550 -3.38 -40.24 2.37
C ASN A 550 -4.55 -40.86 3.15
N ALA A 551 -5.62 -40.08 3.30
CA ALA A 551 -6.79 -40.47 4.10
C ALA A 551 -7.58 -41.66 3.53
N ARG A 552 -7.27 -42.11 2.29
CA ARG A 552 -7.85 -43.34 1.72
C ARG A 552 -7.25 -44.60 2.33
N VAL A 553 -6.06 -44.50 2.89
CA VAL A 553 -5.33 -45.62 3.49
C VAL A 553 -5.60 -45.64 4.99
N GLN A 554 -6.18 -46.73 5.48
CA GLN A 554 -6.38 -46.95 6.92
C GLN A 554 -5.25 -47.82 7.47
N VAL A 555 -4.56 -47.32 8.49
CA VAL A 555 -3.44 -47.99 9.15
C VAL A 555 -3.82 -48.51 10.52
N THR A 556 -3.26 -49.66 10.90
CA THR A 556 -3.51 -50.35 12.17
C THR A 556 -2.25 -50.55 13.00
N GLY A 557 -1.08 -50.13 12.53
CA GLY A 557 0.18 -50.30 13.24
C GLY A 557 1.39 -49.92 12.39
N ILE A 558 2.58 -49.97 13.00
CA ILE A 558 3.87 -49.78 12.35
C ILE A 558 4.71 -51.05 12.52
N VAL A 559 5.21 -51.60 11.41
CA VAL A 559 6.08 -52.77 11.39
C VAL A 559 7.49 -52.36 11.81
N ALA A 560 7.82 -52.59 13.08
CA ALA A 560 9.09 -52.20 13.67
C ALA A 560 10.30 -52.83 12.94
N GLU A 561 10.22 -54.12 12.58
CA GLU A 561 11.34 -54.86 11.98
C GLU A 561 11.76 -54.34 10.61
N LYS A 562 10.81 -53.89 9.79
CA LYS A 562 11.06 -53.30 8.45
C LYS A 562 11.46 -51.83 8.51
N SER A 563 11.15 -51.15 9.61
CA SER A 563 11.45 -49.73 9.79
C SER A 563 12.97 -49.49 9.94
N SER A 564 13.43 -48.36 9.39
CA SER A 564 14.85 -47.99 9.36
C SER A 564 15.07 -46.47 9.35
N VAL A 565 16.32 -46.03 9.31
CA VAL A 565 16.72 -44.61 9.27
C VAL A 565 17.61 -44.40 8.06
N PHE A 566 17.36 -43.39 7.23
CA PHE A 566 18.17 -43.09 6.05
C PHE A 566 19.55 -42.52 6.42
N LYS A 567 20.52 -42.67 5.51
CA LYS A 567 21.85 -42.06 5.61
C LYS A 567 21.82 -40.66 5.00
N SER A 568 21.14 -39.73 5.66
CA SER A 568 21.09 -38.31 5.31
C SER A 568 21.37 -37.45 6.54
N ASN A 569 21.68 -36.16 6.35
CA ASN A 569 22.00 -35.20 7.41
C ASN A 569 20.91 -35.13 8.49
N MET A 570 19.64 -35.21 8.07
CA MET A 570 18.48 -35.08 8.96
C MET A 570 17.97 -36.42 9.53
N PHE A 571 18.63 -37.53 9.20
CA PHE A 571 18.27 -38.89 9.65
C PHE A 571 16.76 -39.21 9.55
N PRO A 572 16.12 -39.03 8.38
CA PRO A 572 14.69 -39.28 8.26
C PRO A 572 14.35 -40.75 8.48
N MET A 573 13.18 -41.00 9.06
CA MET A 573 12.72 -42.34 9.44
C MET A 573 11.95 -42.96 8.28
N LEU A 574 12.31 -44.18 7.89
CA LEU A 574 11.52 -45.02 7.01
C LEU A 574 10.63 -45.93 7.87
N LEU A 575 9.32 -45.74 7.75
CA LEU A 575 8.31 -46.45 8.54
C LEU A 575 7.43 -47.27 7.59
N TYR A 576 7.17 -48.53 7.96
CA TYR A 576 6.25 -49.40 7.23
C TYR A 576 4.96 -49.49 8.02
N PHE A 577 3.90 -48.83 7.54
CA PHE A 577 2.59 -48.93 8.18
C PHE A 577 1.87 -50.19 7.70
N GLN A 578 1.25 -50.90 8.64
CA GLN A 578 0.34 -52.00 8.31
C GLN A 578 -1.04 -51.42 8.02
N CYS A 579 -1.61 -51.80 6.89
CA CYS A 579 -2.92 -51.36 6.46
C CYS A 579 -4.02 -52.32 6.93
N ALA A 580 -5.24 -51.81 7.09
CA ALA A 580 -6.40 -52.61 7.50
C ALA A 580 -6.78 -53.71 6.49
N ASP A 581 -6.39 -53.56 5.22
CA ASP A 581 -6.56 -54.55 4.15
C ASP A 581 -5.48 -55.65 4.14
N GLY A 582 -4.55 -55.61 5.11
CA GLY A 582 -3.42 -56.54 5.20
C GLY A 582 -2.19 -56.12 4.39
N GLY A 583 -2.27 -55.03 3.62
CA GLY A 583 -1.15 -54.46 2.89
C GLY A 583 -0.15 -53.69 3.77
N GLU A 584 0.92 -53.21 3.17
CA GLU A 584 1.91 -52.33 3.79
C GLU A 584 2.01 -51.01 3.03
N TYR A 585 2.09 -49.89 3.75
CA TYR A 585 2.29 -48.56 3.18
C TYR A 585 3.60 -47.97 3.71
N PRO A 586 4.69 -47.97 2.92
CA PRO A 586 5.96 -47.41 3.34
C PRO A 586 5.96 -45.88 3.22
N LEU A 587 6.48 -45.22 4.26
CA LEU A 587 6.45 -43.76 4.41
C LEU A 587 7.78 -43.26 4.98
N ILE A 588 8.22 -42.12 4.50
CA ILE A 588 9.34 -41.35 5.03
C ILE A 588 8.80 -40.25 5.93
N PHE A 589 9.25 -40.21 7.18
CA PHE A 589 8.99 -39.11 8.10
C PHE A 589 10.25 -38.25 8.25
N LYS A 590 10.14 -36.95 7.95
CA LYS A 590 11.23 -35.97 8.06
C LYS A 590 10.94 -34.97 9.18
N ASP A 591 11.97 -34.65 9.97
CA ASP A 591 11.94 -33.58 10.98
C ASP A 591 13.19 -32.71 10.83
N GLY A 592 12.97 -31.41 10.71
CA GLY A 592 13.93 -30.35 10.50
C GLY A 592 13.99 -29.77 9.10
N ASP A 593 13.15 -30.25 8.17
CA ASP A 593 13.04 -29.74 6.81
C ASP A 593 11.62 -29.21 6.55
N ASP A 594 11.52 -28.11 5.82
CA ASP A 594 10.24 -27.54 5.39
C ASP A 594 9.75 -28.22 4.10
N MET A 595 8.83 -29.17 4.25
CA MET A 595 8.30 -29.96 3.14
C MET A 595 7.23 -29.24 2.31
N ARG A 596 6.91 -27.96 2.59
CA ARG A 596 5.85 -27.23 1.87
C ARG A 596 6.23 -26.94 0.42
N GLN A 597 7.51 -26.72 0.15
CA GLN A 597 8.01 -26.49 -1.21
C GLN A 597 7.87 -27.77 -2.05
N ASP A 598 8.38 -28.89 -1.54
CA ASP A 598 8.23 -30.21 -2.18
C ASP A 598 6.76 -30.56 -2.40
N GLN A 599 5.92 -30.32 -1.39
CA GLN A 599 4.49 -30.56 -1.50
C GLN A 599 3.85 -29.75 -2.65
N LEU A 600 4.20 -28.47 -2.79
CA LEU A 600 3.70 -27.63 -3.88
C LEU A 600 4.16 -28.13 -5.25
N VAL A 601 5.44 -28.49 -5.38
CA VAL A 601 6.01 -29.02 -6.63
C VAL A 601 5.30 -30.31 -7.05
N ILE A 602 5.13 -31.25 -6.13
CA ILE A 602 4.44 -32.52 -6.41
C ILE A 602 2.96 -32.32 -6.76
N GLN A 603 2.30 -31.34 -6.18
CA GLN A 603 0.92 -31.00 -6.56
C GLN A 603 0.85 -30.42 -7.97
N LEU A 604 1.80 -29.57 -8.37
CA LEU A 604 1.90 -29.10 -9.74
C LEU A 604 2.14 -30.26 -10.71
N PHE A 605 2.99 -31.23 -10.34
CA PHE A 605 3.21 -32.44 -11.15
C PHE A 605 1.94 -33.26 -11.29
N THR A 606 1.20 -33.45 -10.20
CA THR A 606 -0.10 -34.15 -10.20
C THR A 606 -1.12 -33.44 -11.09
N LEU A 607 -1.16 -32.10 -11.05
CA LEU A 607 -2.03 -31.30 -11.91
C LEU A 607 -1.62 -31.43 -13.38
N MET A 608 -0.33 -31.31 -13.70
CA MET A 608 0.18 -31.45 -15.06
C MET A 608 -0.10 -32.85 -15.64
N ASP A 609 0.12 -33.92 -14.87
CA ASP A 609 -0.20 -35.30 -15.29
C ASP A 609 -1.69 -35.44 -15.62
N ARG A 610 -2.59 -34.91 -14.78
CA ARG A 610 -4.03 -34.93 -15.04
C ARG A 610 -4.42 -34.15 -16.30
N LEU A 611 -3.83 -32.97 -16.51
CA LEU A 611 -4.08 -32.16 -17.71
C LEU A 611 -3.61 -32.89 -18.98
N LEU A 612 -2.43 -33.50 -18.95
CA LEU A 612 -1.90 -34.28 -20.07
C LEU A 612 -2.78 -35.50 -20.37
N ARG A 613 -3.23 -36.22 -19.33
CA ARG A 613 -4.16 -37.35 -19.47
C ARG A 613 -5.51 -36.93 -20.07
N LYS A 614 -6.00 -35.72 -19.75
CA LYS A 614 -7.23 -35.16 -20.33
C LYS A 614 -7.11 -34.94 -21.84
N GLU A 615 -5.92 -34.60 -22.32
CA GLU A 615 -5.56 -34.53 -23.74
C GLU A 615 -5.14 -35.88 -24.34
N ASN A 616 -5.45 -36.99 -23.65
CA ASN A 616 -5.08 -38.37 -24.02
C ASN A 616 -3.57 -38.64 -24.12
N LEU A 617 -2.75 -37.88 -23.41
CA LEU A 617 -1.30 -38.06 -23.36
C LEU A 617 -0.86 -38.59 -21.98
N ASP A 618 -0.71 -39.92 -21.86
CA ASP A 618 -0.19 -40.56 -20.65
C ASP A 618 1.33 -40.68 -20.69
N LEU A 619 2.02 -39.74 -20.06
CA LEU A 619 3.49 -39.75 -19.93
C LEU A 619 3.99 -40.61 -18.78
N LYS A 620 3.14 -41.40 -18.11
CA LYS A 620 3.54 -42.25 -16.98
C LYS A 620 4.30 -41.45 -15.90
N LEU A 621 3.77 -40.30 -15.51
CA LEU A 621 4.27 -39.56 -14.35
C LEU A 621 3.74 -40.20 -13.06
N SER A 622 4.61 -40.41 -12.07
CA SER A 622 4.24 -40.98 -10.76
C SER A 622 4.52 -39.96 -9.66
N PRO A 623 3.65 -38.94 -9.50
CA PRO A 623 3.74 -38.05 -8.35
C PRO A 623 3.49 -38.84 -7.06
N TYR A 624 4.47 -38.86 -6.17
CA TYR A 624 4.37 -39.52 -4.86
C TYR A 624 3.65 -38.61 -3.86
N ASP A 625 2.95 -39.17 -2.87
CA ASP A 625 2.26 -38.32 -1.89
C ASP A 625 3.26 -37.57 -0.99
N VAL A 626 3.04 -36.26 -0.77
CA VAL A 626 3.80 -35.44 0.18
C VAL A 626 2.84 -34.61 1.02
N LEU A 627 3.11 -34.53 2.32
CA LEU A 627 2.35 -33.71 3.25
C LEU A 627 3.25 -33.08 4.32
N ALA A 628 3.29 -31.75 4.36
CA ALA A 628 3.79 -31.03 5.51
C ALA A 628 2.82 -31.20 6.70
N THR A 629 3.36 -31.58 7.86
CA THR A 629 2.58 -31.76 9.10
C THR A 629 2.94 -30.72 10.16
N GLY A 630 3.89 -29.83 9.84
CA GLY A 630 4.25 -28.65 10.61
C GLY A 630 5.25 -27.78 9.82
N PRO A 631 5.79 -26.70 10.42
CA PRO A 631 6.68 -25.75 9.73
C PRO A 631 8.03 -26.34 9.31
N SER A 632 8.49 -27.37 10.02
CA SER A 632 9.78 -28.04 9.80
C SER A 632 9.65 -29.56 9.89
N GLN A 633 8.47 -30.11 9.59
CA GLN A 633 8.25 -31.56 9.63
C GLN A 633 7.20 -31.99 8.60
N GLY A 634 7.31 -33.22 8.13
CA GLY A 634 6.37 -33.76 7.16
C GLY A 634 6.58 -35.23 6.84
N MET A 635 5.74 -35.69 5.91
CA MET A 635 5.66 -37.06 5.44
C MET A 635 5.80 -37.09 3.92
N ALA A 636 6.51 -38.08 3.40
CA ALA A 636 6.53 -38.42 1.98
C ALA A 636 6.29 -39.92 1.80
N GLN A 637 5.55 -40.30 0.77
CA GLN A 637 5.38 -41.69 0.37
C GLN A 637 6.73 -42.25 -0.08
N PHE A 638 7.10 -43.41 0.45
CA PHE A 638 8.30 -44.08 -0.02
C PHE A 638 7.98 -44.91 -1.27
N ILE A 639 8.70 -44.64 -2.36
CA ILE A 639 8.63 -45.46 -3.57
C ILE A 639 9.89 -46.33 -3.64
N PRO A 640 9.76 -47.67 -3.66
CA PRO A 640 10.91 -48.58 -3.77
C PRO A 640 11.72 -48.29 -5.04
N SER A 641 12.87 -47.64 -4.87
CA SER A 641 13.69 -47.14 -5.98
C SER A 641 15.16 -46.99 -5.56
N LYS A 642 16.06 -46.91 -6.55
CA LYS A 642 17.50 -46.70 -6.35
C LYS A 642 17.95 -45.42 -7.06
N THR A 643 18.94 -44.73 -6.50
CA THR A 643 19.54 -43.56 -7.15
C THR A 643 20.28 -43.99 -8.41
N ILE A 644 20.32 -43.13 -9.43
CA ILE A 644 21.08 -43.43 -10.65
C ILE A 644 22.56 -43.68 -10.32
N ALA A 645 23.13 -42.93 -9.38
CA ALA A 645 24.49 -43.16 -8.89
C ALA A 645 24.69 -44.57 -8.31
N ALA A 646 23.77 -45.03 -7.46
CA ALA A 646 23.82 -46.38 -6.90
C ALA A 646 23.64 -47.46 -7.97
N ILE A 647 22.72 -47.25 -8.92
CA ILE A 647 22.47 -48.17 -10.04
C ILE A 647 23.73 -48.33 -10.91
N VAL A 648 24.37 -47.22 -11.28
CA VAL A 648 25.61 -47.25 -12.07
C VAL A 648 26.74 -47.94 -11.30
N SER A 649 26.84 -47.72 -9.98
CA SER A 649 27.85 -48.38 -9.16
C SER A 649 27.64 -49.89 -9.00
N GLU A 650 26.41 -50.37 -8.94
CA GLU A 650 26.08 -51.78 -8.66
C GLU A 650 25.88 -52.62 -9.93
N TYR A 651 25.27 -52.05 -10.97
CA TYR A 651 24.89 -52.74 -12.22
C TYR A 651 25.66 -52.24 -13.46
N GLY A 652 26.49 -51.21 -13.31
CA GLY A 652 27.25 -50.57 -14.39
C GLY A 652 26.41 -49.64 -15.26
N THR A 653 25.23 -50.07 -15.70
CA THR A 653 24.32 -49.27 -16.54
C THR A 653 22.86 -49.40 -16.11
N LEU A 654 22.03 -48.40 -16.43
CA LEU A 654 20.58 -48.44 -16.17
C LEU A 654 19.92 -49.61 -16.91
N LEU A 655 20.37 -49.90 -18.13
CA LEU A 655 19.83 -51.00 -18.93
C LEU A 655 20.06 -52.36 -18.25
N ASN A 656 21.24 -52.57 -17.66
CA ASN A 656 21.52 -53.80 -16.91
C ASN A 656 20.65 -53.92 -15.66
N TYR A 657 20.38 -52.80 -14.98
CA TYR A 657 19.48 -52.78 -13.83
C TYR A 657 18.06 -53.18 -14.21
N LEU A 658 17.49 -52.57 -15.27
CA LEU A 658 16.15 -52.93 -15.75
C LEU A 658 16.10 -54.40 -16.23
N ARG A 659 17.13 -54.86 -16.96
CA ARG A 659 17.24 -56.26 -17.42
C ARG A 659 17.33 -57.25 -16.26
N ALA A 660 18.03 -56.90 -15.18
CA ALA A 660 18.16 -57.78 -14.02
C ALA A 660 16.84 -57.97 -13.25
N HIS A 661 15.96 -56.97 -13.30
CA HIS A 661 14.66 -57.03 -12.61
C HIS A 661 13.50 -57.51 -13.50
N TYR A 662 13.51 -57.15 -14.79
CA TYR A 662 12.47 -57.51 -15.77
C TYR A 662 13.08 -58.04 -17.08
N PRO A 663 13.68 -59.25 -17.06
CA PRO A 663 14.29 -59.84 -18.26
C PRO A 663 13.23 -60.33 -19.25
N ASP A 664 13.48 -60.07 -20.54
CA ASP A 664 12.74 -60.65 -21.66
C ASP A 664 13.73 -61.10 -22.75
N GLU A 665 14.19 -62.35 -22.64
CA GLU A 665 15.19 -62.93 -23.55
C GLU A 665 14.71 -63.05 -25.01
N GLY A 666 13.39 -62.97 -25.26
CA GLY A 666 12.79 -63.08 -26.59
C GLY A 666 12.76 -61.76 -27.39
N SER A 667 12.95 -60.61 -26.73
CA SER A 667 12.78 -59.31 -27.37
C SER A 667 14.11 -58.65 -27.73
N VAL A 668 14.52 -58.85 -28.99
CA VAL A 668 15.71 -58.21 -29.59
C VAL A 668 15.52 -56.69 -29.70
N GLY A 669 14.28 -56.23 -29.90
CA GLY A 669 13.94 -54.80 -30.06
C GLY A 669 13.98 -53.98 -28.76
N THR A 670 13.94 -54.62 -27.60
CA THR A 670 13.95 -53.96 -26.27
C THR A 670 15.18 -54.36 -25.44
N PHE A 671 16.23 -54.80 -26.12
CA PHE A 671 17.54 -55.11 -25.54
C PHE A 671 17.47 -56.12 -24.38
N GLY A 672 16.55 -57.09 -24.45
CA GLY A 672 16.39 -58.12 -23.42
C GLY A 672 15.59 -57.70 -22.19
N VAL A 673 14.88 -56.56 -22.23
CA VAL A 673 14.02 -56.05 -21.16
C VAL A 673 12.57 -56.10 -21.61
N GLU A 674 11.63 -56.35 -20.71
CA GLU A 674 10.20 -56.30 -21.01
C GLU A 674 9.80 -54.98 -21.71
N PRO A 675 9.10 -55.03 -22.87
CA PRO A 675 8.77 -53.82 -23.64
C PRO A 675 7.99 -52.75 -22.87
N GLY A 676 7.09 -53.15 -21.96
CA GLY A 676 6.31 -52.22 -21.14
C GLY A 676 7.16 -51.38 -20.18
N VAL A 677 8.24 -51.95 -19.66
CA VAL A 677 9.18 -51.28 -18.74
C VAL A 677 9.97 -50.21 -19.48
N ILE A 678 10.44 -50.51 -20.69
CA ILE A 678 11.16 -49.54 -21.55
C ILE A 678 10.24 -48.40 -21.99
N ASP A 679 9.00 -48.70 -22.41
CA ASP A 679 8.01 -47.68 -22.77
C ASP A 679 7.70 -46.75 -21.58
N THR A 680 7.53 -47.32 -20.39
CA THR A 680 7.31 -46.57 -19.14
C THR A 680 8.51 -45.68 -18.80
N PHE A 681 9.73 -46.19 -18.95
CA PHE A 681 10.95 -45.41 -18.73
C PHE A 681 11.07 -44.25 -19.71
N VAL A 682 10.85 -44.47 -21.01
CA VAL A 682 10.95 -43.43 -22.04
C VAL A 682 9.88 -42.35 -21.82
N LYS A 683 8.63 -42.74 -21.57
CA LYS A 683 7.52 -41.81 -21.32
C LYS A 683 7.73 -40.99 -20.05
N SER A 684 8.08 -41.66 -18.95
CA SER A 684 8.31 -40.98 -17.67
C SER A 684 9.51 -40.03 -17.78
N CYS A 685 10.63 -40.47 -18.37
CA CYS A 685 11.79 -39.62 -18.59
C CYS A 685 11.45 -38.38 -19.42
N ALA A 686 10.73 -38.54 -20.53
CA ALA A 686 10.29 -37.42 -21.37
C ALA A 686 9.38 -36.45 -20.59
N GLY A 687 8.39 -36.98 -19.86
CA GLY A 687 7.46 -36.17 -19.07
C GLY A 687 8.17 -35.36 -17.99
N TYR A 688 9.02 -35.99 -17.18
CA TYR A 688 9.77 -35.28 -16.14
C TYR A 688 10.78 -34.29 -16.74
N CYS A 689 11.37 -34.54 -17.91
CA CYS A 689 12.21 -33.55 -18.60
C CYS A 689 11.43 -32.27 -18.94
N VAL A 690 10.22 -32.40 -19.50
CA VAL A 690 9.39 -31.24 -19.86
C VAL A 690 8.90 -30.50 -18.62
N VAL A 691 8.38 -31.23 -17.63
CA VAL A 691 7.83 -30.65 -16.40
C VAL A 691 8.91 -29.89 -15.61
N THR A 692 10.10 -30.48 -15.45
CA THR A 692 11.21 -29.82 -14.74
C THR A 692 11.76 -28.62 -15.50
N TYR A 693 11.76 -28.65 -16.84
CA TYR A 693 12.12 -27.50 -17.67
C TYR A 693 11.14 -26.33 -17.48
N LEU A 694 9.83 -26.60 -17.52
CA LEU A 694 8.79 -25.58 -17.35
C LEU A 694 8.81 -24.93 -15.96
N LEU A 695 9.04 -25.74 -14.93
CA LEU A 695 9.04 -25.27 -13.53
C LEU A 695 10.38 -24.73 -13.07
N GLY A 696 11.45 -24.89 -13.87
CA GLY A 696 12.79 -24.46 -13.51
C GLY A 696 13.35 -25.14 -12.27
N VAL A 697 12.99 -26.42 -12.04
CA VAL A 697 13.43 -27.14 -10.83
C VAL A 697 14.93 -27.44 -10.89
N GLY A 698 15.67 -26.91 -9.92
CA GLY A 698 17.13 -27.02 -9.81
C GLY A 698 17.62 -28.31 -9.14
N ASP A 699 18.92 -28.33 -8.83
CA ASP A 699 19.64 -29.38 -8.07
C ASP A 699 19.45 -30.83 -8.56
N ARG A 700 19.55 -31.02 -9.88
CA ARG A 700 19.43 -32.33 -10.53
C ARG A 700 20.81 -32.98 -10.70
N HIS A 701 21.16 -33.86 -9.77
CA HIS A 701 22.35 -34.71 -9.84
C HIS A 701 22.00 -36.19 -9.61
N LEU A 702 22.92 -37.10 -9.94
CA LEU A 702 22.67 -38.56 -10.00
C LEU A 702 22.22 -39.20 -8.67
N ASP A 703 22.39 -38.52 -7.54
CA ASP A 703 21.90 -38.97 -6.23
C ASP A 703 20.46 -38.54 -5.93
N ASN A 704 19.94 -37.50 -6.60
CA ASN A 704 18.56 -37.05 -6.46
C ASN A 704 17.63 -37.67 -7.53
N LEU A 705 18.19 -38.38 -8.51
CA LEU A 705 17.41 -39.05 -9.55
C LEU A 705 17.21 -40.50 -9.16
N LEU A 706 15.97 -40.91 -8.94
CA LEU A 706 15.64 -42.29 -8.61
C LEU A 706 14.98 -42.98 -9.81
N LEU A 707 15.29 -44.28 -9.94
CA LEU A 707 14.65 -45.19 -10.88
C LEU A 707 14.09 -46.37 -10.11
N ALA A 708 12.81 -46.66 -10.33
CA ALA A 708 12.15 -47.86 -9.85
C ALA A 708 12.43 -49.02 -10.83
N PRO A 709 12.43 -50.27 -10.35
CA PRO A 709 12.82 -51.42 -11.16
C PRO A 709 11.84 -51.67 -12.33
N ASP A 710 10.58 -51.26 -12.20
CA ASP A 710 9.50 -51.37 -13.19
C ASP A 710 9.54 -50.27 -14.27
N GLY A 711 10.62 -49.48 -14.33
CA GLY A 711 10.85 -48.47 -15.35
C GLY A 711 10.25 -47.10 -15.03
N TRP A 712 9.49 -46.97 -13.95
CA TRP A 712 9.07 -45.66 -13.48
C TRP A 712 10.28 -44.90 -12.96
N SER A 713 10.45 -43.65 -13.39
CA SER A 713 11.43 -42.74 -12.82
C SER A 713 10.74 -41.83 -11.81
N PRO A 714 10.53 -42.24 -10.54
CA PRO A 714 10.02 -41.33 -9.53
C PRO A 714 11.12 -40.32 -9.20
N TRP A 715 11.07 -39.11 -9.75
CA TRP A 715 12.02 -38.07 -9.36
C TRP A 715 11.66 -37.62 -7.94
N HIS A 716 12.26 -38.23 -6.92
CA HIS A 716 12.16 -37.72 -5.56
C HIS A 716 13.02 -36.47 -5.44
N PHE A 717 12.41 -35.41 -4.94
CA PHE A 717 13.11 -34.31 -4.29
C PHE A 717 13.45 -34.78 -2.86
N LEU A 718 14.51 -35.59 -2.73
CA LEU A 718 15.08 -35.94 -1.42
C LEU A 718 16.24 -34.98 -1.15
N HIS A 719 15.90 -33.75 -0.74
CA HIS A 719 16.85 -32.96 0.06
C HIS A 719 16.95 -33.54 1.47
#